data_AF-A0A1G7Y5J0-F1
#
_entry.id   AF-A0A1G7Y5J0-F1
#
_cell.length_a   1.000
_cell.length_b   1.000
_cell.length_c   1.000
_cell.angle_alpha   90.00
_cell.angle_beta   90.00
_cell.angle_gamma   90.00
#
_symmetry.space_group_name_H-M   'P 1'
#
loop_
_entity.id
_entity.type
_entity.pdbx_description
1 polymer ?
#
loop_
_entity_poly.entity_id
_entity_poly.type
_entity_poly.pdbx_seq_one_letter_code
_entity_poly.pdbx_strand_id
1 'polypeptide(L)'
;MKKQLLILAFIQLSFISFSQTTYTVNSPADLPDININDSFCGDAQGNCTLRAAIQNANKTSDKDSIEFDVSGNAPFVITVTDVLPPIEQPLIIDGRTQLDYINSPIIEIDGSNLPLGKSGLQLIGTSTGSEIYGLSIGGFKRILEYPYSFGFGVYSNTGNHIFQSNYIGIKPDGITINSNTGGGLYFNNTGGNVIGGTQPNQGNVISGNGVGGLTFEGSEINSAATNNLVQGNLIGTDATGTLNKGNRFNVQFLDAPNNILGGNSAGARNIISGSSASDDNTVGTGVALSGAESYGNLIIGNYIGTDITGTETISNVRAGVMVLFGANNNSIGTDEVGEGNLISGNGQYGIYFQGNTAGPVVSNSVKSNYIGVDVTGNSALSNQIGIMMLTGENNNNTIGGTTANAKNVISGNTVDGITIISGKDNQILGNYIGTNASGTSAIANYAGVYLQDSNNSIGGSEVGSRNIISGNSIGIEISESTSSGSIVQGNYIGLSASGDDAIGNVTGISLSASSTNSVIGGTDPLDGNIISGNSNIGMSLSGTSHTIQNNYIGLNPAGNGVIKNATEGLRLSGTLTGTLVLENTISGNGTISSQSKNVNFHGANDVHFMSNKVGTLPDGNTEVTNIGVGILLNNSSNNIIGGSTSNEGNSVGGHNLSGINVFFASNNNTFGYNHIGVGLDGITNIGNGLHGISITGANTGNTITNNIITNNQKGVELSPNLGVSTQVTISENSMFNNSVLGIDLIGTTENDVEDADTGVNNLQNTPEISAINYLGGDAIEITYEVPSSISNSVYPLVIEFFGAVTSQGKYFIDSDTYEAPGSKTITINIPNGFDPDDYDVIVATATDAEGNTSEFGISVNYSLGNSQFETNSFKLYPNPVSNRLFIQSSVFEAYHLEIINTLGQVVLSKKDNNLSIELEVSSLSKGLYFLNMTSEKGHTETIKFIKK
;
A
#
# COMPACT_ATOMS: atom_id res chain seq x y z
N MET A 1 7.23 16.91 48.32
CA MET A 1 7.86 16.50 49.61
C MET A 1 8.97 15.51 49.25
N LYS A 2 10.27 15.74 49.44
CA LYS A 2 10.97 16.17 50.66
C LYS A 2 11.98 17.30 50.35
N LYS A 3 11.92 18.32 51.20
CA LYS A 3 12.77 19.51 51.28
C LYS A 3 13.70 19.33 52.49
N GLN A 4 14.81 20.08 52.48
CA GLN A 4 15.64 20.51 53.63
C GLN A 4 16.67 19.54 54.23
N LEU A 5 17.97 19.76 53.95
CA LEU A 5 19.00 20.24 54.91
C LEU A 5 20.40 20.09 54.26
N LEU A 6 21.10 21.20 53.96
CA LEU A 6 22.39 21.59 54.56
C LEU A 6 22.95 22.84 53.83
N ILE A 7 23.04 23.94 54.56
CA ILE A 7 23.76 25.16 54.21
C ILE A 7 25.05 25.17 55.06
N LEU A 8 26.08 25.84 54.53
CA LEU A 8 27.32 26.35 55.14
C LEU A 8 28.61 25.53 54.89
N ALA A 9 29.34 25.92 53.84
CA ALA A 9 30.77 26.21 53.96
C ALA A 9 31.25 27.13 52.81
N PHE A 10 31.71 28.33 53.20
CA PHE A 10 32.59 29.26 52.47
C PHE A 10 32.22 29.70 51.04
N ILE A 11 31.35 30.71 50.99
CA ILE A 11 31.30 31.67 49.89
C ILE A 11 32.12 32.91 50.33
N GLN A 12 33.35 33.05 49.84
CA GLN A 12 33.90 34.38 49.58
C GLN A 12 33.33 34.80 48.22
N LEU A 13 32.14 35.41 48.23
CA LEU A 13 31.65 36.15 47.07
C LEU A 13 32.44 37.47 47.08
N SER A 14 33.55 37.50 46.35
CA SER A 14 33.98 38.76 45.76
C SER A 14 32.86 39.20 44.82
N PHE A 15 32.04 40.15 45.27
CA PHE A 15 31.20 40.95 44.38
C PHE A 15 32.15 41.70 43.45
N ILE A 16 32.46 41.09 42.30
CA ILE A 16 32.92 41.85 41.15
C ILE A 16 31.65 42.57 40.69
N SER A 17 31.51 43.85 41.03
CA SER A 17 30.54 44.70 40.35
C SER A 17 31.03 44.84 38.91
N PHE A 18 30.42 44.10 37.99
CA PHE A 18 30.54 44.42 36.57
C PHE A 18 29.93 45.80 36.37
N SER A 19 30.73 46.77 35.92
CA SER A 19 30.28 48.13 35.69
C SER A 19 29.93 48.25 34.21
N GLN A 20 28.81 47.65 33.82
CA GLN A 20 28.28 47.78 32.46
C GLN A 20 28.20 49.26 32.09
N THR A 21 28.96 49.66 31.08
CA THR A 21 28.99 51.04 30.57
C THR A 21 28.00 51.18 29.42
N THR A 22 27.36 52.34 29.32
CA THR A 22 26.44 52.67 28.23
C THR A 22 27.04 53.78 27.37
N TYR A 23 27.15 53.53 26.07
CA TYR A 23 27.58 54.50 25.07
C TYR A 23 26.38 54.91 24.21
N THR A 24 25.95 56.16 24.31
CA THR A 24 24.79 56.67 23.57
C THR A 24 25.22 57.29 22.24
N VAL A 25 24.87 56.64 21.13
CA VAL A 25 25.08 57.16 19.78
C VAL A 25 24.12 58.32 19.52
N ASN A 26 24.66 59.51 19.29
CA ASN A 26 23.87 60.74 19.12
C ASN A 26 24.07 61.40 17.74
N SER A 27 24.84 60.78 16.85
CA SER A 27 25.11 61.26 15.49
C SER A 27 25.07 60.11 14.48
N PRO A 28 24.49 60.32 13.29
CA PRO A 28 24.49 59.32 12.22
C PRO A 28 25.82 59.30 11.43
N ALA A 29 26.80 60.13 11.79
CA ALA A 29 28.11 60.13 11.16
C ALA A 29 28.89 58.84 11.45
N ASP A 30 29.87 58.52 10.60
CA ASP A 30 30.74 57.34 10.73
C ASP A 30 32.21 57.74 10.99
N LEU A 31 32.43 58.52 12.06
CA LEU A 31 33.76 59.01 12.44
C LEU A 31 34.32 58.20 13.61
N PRO A 32 35.64 57.92 13.64
CA PRO A 32 36.26 57.24 14.77
C PRO A 32 36.31 58.15 16.01
N ASP A 33 36.48 57.53 17.17
CA ASP A 33 36.80 58.25 18.39
C ASP A 33 38.13 59.02 18.23
N ILE A 34 38.15 60.30 18.63
CA ILE A 34 39.34 61.14 18.48
C ILE A 34 40.48 60.72 19.42
N ASN A 35 40.15 60.12 20.57
CA ASN A 35 41.10 59.66 21.57
C ASN A 35 40.61 58.37 22.26
N ILE A 36 40.88 57.25 21.60
CA ILE A 36 40.45 55.93 22.08
C ILE A 36 40.90 55.57 23.51
N ASN A 37 41.94 56.21 24.04
CA ASN A 37 42.51 55.89 25.34
C ASN A 37 41.83 56.60 26.53
N ASP A 38 40.88 57.52 26.30
CA ASP A 38 40.11 58.11 27.39
C ASP A 38 38.81 57.33 27.68
N SER A 39 37.95 57.86 28.55
CA SER A 39 36.67 57.23 28.91
C SER A 39 35.47 57.87 28.22
N PHE A 40 35.69 58.79 27.27
CA PHE A 40 34.65 59.57 26.62
C PHE A 40 34.46 59.09 25.19
N CYS A 41 33.25 58.66 24.84
CA CYS A 41 32.92 58.39 23.44
C CYS A 41 32.72 59.70 22.69
N GLY A 42 33.65 60.06 21.81
CA GLY A 42 33.56 61.31 21.06
C GLY A 42 34.42 61.35 19.80
N ASP A 43 33.80 61.72 18.69
CA ASP A 43 34.48 62.10 17.46
C ASP A 43 35.11 63.51 17.56
N ALA A 44 35.71 63.97 16.46
CA ALA A 44 36.32 65.30 16.40
C ALA A 44 35.32 66.47 16.57
N GLN A 45 34.02 66.20 16.57
CA GLN A 45 32.94 67.15 16.82
C GLN A 45 32.30 66.96 18.21
N GLY A 46 32.78 66.01 19.00
CA GLY A 46 32.25 65.68 20.33
C GLY A 46 30.99 64.81 20.31
N ASN A 47 30.65 64.23 19.16
CA ASN A 47 29.52 63.30 19.04
C ASN A 47 29.99 61.86 19.23
N CYS A 48 29.18 61.02 19.87
CA CYS A 48 29.43 59.59 19.90
C CYS A 48 28.76 58.97 18.66
N THR A 49 29.56 58.50 17.71
CA THR A 49 29.10 57.75 16.54
C THR A 49 29.01 56.26 16.87
N LEU A 50 28.33 55.45 16.03
CA LEU A 50 28.33 54.00 16.20
C LEU A 50 29.76 53.42 16.17
N ARG A 51 30.62 53.92 15.26
CA ARG A 51 32.02 53.53 15.18
C ARG A 51 32.76 53.83 16.48
N ALA A 52 32.67 55.05 16.98
CA ALA A 52 33.31 55.45 18.23
C ALA A 52 32.78 54.63 19.41
N ALA A 53 31.47 54.37 19.47
CA ALA A 53 30.86 53.55 20.51
C ALA A 53 31.39 52.11 20.53
N ILE A 54 31.51 51.46 19.36
CA ILE A 54 32.10 50.11 19.26
C ILE A 54 33.56 50.12 19.69
N GLN A 55 34.35 51.10 19.23
CA GLN A 55 35.76 51.21 19.63
C GLN A 55 35.88 51.34 21.16
N ASN A 56 35.02 52.12 21.78
CA ASN A 56 35.02 52.31 23.22
C ASN A 56 34.59 51.05 23.99
N ALA A 57 33.54 50.36 23.53
CA ALA A 57 33.06 49.12 24.13
C ALA A 57 34.11 48.00 24.10
N ASN A 58 34.90 47.90 23.02
CA ASN A 58 35.97 46.91 22.92
C ASN A 58 37.10 47.05 23.96
N LYS A 59 37.14 48.15 24.73
CA LYS A 59 38.16 48.37 25.77
C LYS A 59 37.90 47.59 27.05
N THR A 60 36.66 47.15 27.27
CA THR A 60 36.27 46.45 28.50
C THR A 60 35.90 45.01 28.16
N SER A 61 36.10 44.10 29.11
CA SER A 61 35.57 42.73 29.00
C SER A 61 34.11 42.63 29.47
N ASP A 62 33.54 43.75 29.91
CA ASP A 62 32.18 43.81 30.43
C ASP A 62 31.21 43.80 29.25
N LYS A 63 29.99 43.29 29.46
CA LYS A 63 28.96 43.32 28.43
C LYS A 63 28.35 44.71 28.32
N ASP A 64 29.10 45.65 27.75
CA ASP A 64 28.70 47.05 27.59
C ASP A 64 27.48 47.19 26.66
N SER A 65 26.81 48.35 26.71
CA SER A 65 25.60 48.65 25.94
C SER A 65 25.82 49.85 25.02
N ILE A 66 25.34 49.74 23.79
CA ILE A 66 25.23 50.84 22.82
C ILE A 66 23.75 51.16 22.63
N GLU A 67 23.38 52.38 22.98
CA GLU A 67 22.03 52.94 22.85
C GLU A 67 22.03 54.08 21.82
N PHE A 68 20.85 54.52 21.38
CA PHE A 68 20.70 55.53 20.34
C PHE A 68 19.81 56.70 20.82
N ASP A 69 20.29 57.92 20.64
CA ASP A 69 19.55 59.18 20.82
C ASP A 69 19.98 60.18 19.72
N VAL A 70 19.78 59.75 18.47
CA VAL A 70 20.16 60.54 17.29
C VAL A 70 19.12 61.63 17.06
N SER A 71 19.60 62.87 16.93
CA SER A 71 18.75 64.02 16.63
C SER A 71 18.32 64.04 15.15
N GLY A 72 17.06 64.38 14.87
CA GLY A 72 16.53 64.51 13.51
C GLY A 72 15.20 63.79 13.31
N ASN A 73 14.91 63.40 12.07
CA ASN A 73 13.72 62.63 11.71
C ASN A 73 14.12 61.23 11.24
N ALA A 74 13.37 60.21 11.65
CA ALA A 74 13.54 58.85 11.16
C ALA A 74 13.24 58.72 9.64
N PRO A 75 13.86 57.76 8.93
CA PRO A 75 14.91 56.85 9.42
C PRO A 75 16.27 57.54 9.60
N PHE A 76 17.00 57.14 10.63
CA PHE A 76 18.35 57.61 10.91
C PHE A 76 19.37 56.71 10.22
N VAL A 77 19.92 57.19 9.10
CA VAL A 77 20.83 56.40 8.26
C VAL A 77 22.28 56.68 8.61
N ILE A 78 22.96 55.66 9.14
CA ILE A 78 24.41 55.61 9.35
C ILE A 78 25.04 55.06 8.07
N THR A 79 25.45 55.96 7.19
CA THR A 79 26.18 55.59 5.97
C THR A 79 27.62 55.24 6.32
N VAL A 80 27.97 53.97 6.20
CA VAL A 80 29.30 53.46 6.55
C VAL A 80 30.32 53.86 5.46
N THR A 81 31.42 54.48 5.89
CA THR A 81 32.47 55.04 5.03
C THR A 81 33.74 54.19 4.99
N ASP A 82 33.99 53.40 6.03
CA ASP A 82 35.04 52.38 6.11
C ASP A 82 34.52 51.16 6.89
N VAL A 83 35.21 50.02 6.86
CA VAL A 83 34.81 48.83 7.64
C VAL A 83 34.61 49.21 9.11
N LEU A 84 33.44 48.91 9.69
CA LEU A 84 33.19 49.15 11.10
C LEU A 84 34.20 48.36 11.95
N PRO A 85 34.63 48.89 13.11
CA PRO A 85 35.49 48.14 14.03
C PRO A 85 34.82 46.80 14.36
N PRO A 86 35.55 45.68 14.35
CA PRO A 86 34.99 44.41 14.80
C PRO A 86 34.58 44.52 16.27
N ILE A 87 33.51 43.83 16.64
CA ILE A 87 33.06 43.67 18.03
C ILE A 87 33.87 42.52 18.62
N GLU A 88 34.79 42.84 19.52
CA GLU A 88 35.75 41.88 20.10
C GLU A 88 35.35 41.42 21.52
N GLN A 89 34.42 42.14 22.14
CA GLN A 89 33.95 41.91 23.51
C GLN A 89 32.42 41.73 23.51
N PRO A 90 31.83 41.06 24.52
CA PRO A 90 30.38 40.91 24.59
C PRO A 90 29.71 42.29 24.57
N LEU A 91 28.72 42.49 23.71
CA LEU A 91 28.15 43.82 23.47
C LEU A 91 26.64 43.73 23.29
N ILE A 92 25.89 44.70 23.83
CA ILE A 92 24.50 44.94 23.48
C ILE A 92 24.46 46.14 22.53
N ILE A 93 23.82 46.00 21.37
CA ILE A 93 23.49 47.12 20.49
C ILE A 93 21.98 47.18 20.37
N ASP A 94 21.37 48.22 20.94
CA ASP A 94 19.91 48.31 21.04
C ASP A 94 19.34 49.54 20.32
N GLY A 95 19.00 49.36 19.04
CA GLY A 95 18.32 50.37 18.22
C GLY A 95 16.91 50.73 18.69
N ARG A 96 16.30 49.92 19.58
CA ARG A 96 14.95 50.18 20.13
C ARG A 96 14.96 51.32 21.14
N THR A 97 16.13 51.72 21.61
CA THR A 97 16.32 52.86 22.53
C THR A 97 16.14 54.21 21.84
N GLN A 98 16.26 54.26 20.51
CA GLN A 98 16.01 55.47 19.73
C GLN A 98 14.57 55.96 19.94
N LEU A 99 14.44 57.26 20.20
CA LEU A 99 13.14 57.92 20.26
C LEU A 99 12.34 57.68 18.98
N ASP A 100 11.03 57.45 19.12
CA ASP A 100 10.07 57.11 18.06
C ASP A 100 10.17 55.69 17.49
N TYR A 101 10.97 54.80 18.10
CA TYR A 101 10.91 53.37 17.77
C TYR A 101 9.53 52.80 18.12
N ILE A 102 8.80 52.32 17.12
CA ILE A 102 7.49 51.66 17.30
C ILE A 102 7.51 50.32 16.54
N ASN A 103 7.98 49.28 17.22
CA ASN A 103 7.97 47.88 16.74
C ASN A 103 8.71 47.59 15.41
N SER A 104 9.35 48.59 14.78
CA SER A 104 10.13 48.44 13.55
C SER A 104 11.43 49.25 13.64
N PRO A 105 12.54 48.74 13.10
CA PRO A 105 13.80 49.47 13.03
C PRO A 105 13.66 50.86 12.40
N ILE A 106 14.31 51.85 13.01
CA ILE A 106 14.44 53.21 12.48
C ILE A 106 15.91 53.66 12.38
N ILE A 107 16.84 52.86 12.90
CA ILE A 107 18.29 53.02 12.70
C ILE A 107 18.70 52.12 11.52
N GLU A 108 19.25 52.71 10.46
CA GLU A 108 19.79 51.99 9.30
C GLU A 108 21.31 52.06 9.30
N ILE A 109 21.98 50.91 9.23
CA ILE A 109 23.41 50.79 8.93
C ILE A 109 23.52 50.46 7.44
N ASP A 110 23.94 51.46 6.65
CA ASP A 110 24.01 51.34 5.19
C ASP A 110 25.46 51.24 4.69
N GLY A 111 25.82 50.06 4.18
CA GLY A 111 27.12 49.75 3.58
C GLY A 111 27.23 50.07 2.10
N SER A 112 26.22 50.68 1.47
CA SER A 112 26.14 50.85 0.02
C SER A 112 27.32 51.60 -0.62
N ASN A 113 28.02 52.45 0.15
CA ASN A 113 29.20 53.21 -0.27
C ASN A 113 30.54 52.48 -0.04
N LEU A 114 30.55 51.32 0.63
CA LEU A 114 31.77 50.55 0.83
C LEU A 114 32.24 49.86 -0.46
N PRO A 115 33.56 49.65 -0.61
CA PRO A 115 34.11 48.79 -1.65
C PRO A 115 33.58 47.34 -1.54
N LEU A 116 33.71 46.59 -2.64
CA LEU A 116 33.38 45.16 -2.67
C LEU A 116 34.20 44.38 -1.63
N GLY A 117 33.60 43.31 -1.10
CA GLY A 117 34.23 42.39 -0.16
C GLY A 117 34.29 42.89 1.28
N LYS A 118 33.53 43.92 1.65
CA LYS A 118 33.46 44.44 3.02
C LYS A 118 32.13 44.07 3.66
N SER A 119 32.18 43.39 4.80
CA SER A 119 31.00 43.04 5.60
C SER A 119 30.64 44.17 6.57
N GLY A 120 29.41 44.14 7.08
CA GLY A 120 28.91 45.07 8.10
C GLY A 120 29.43 44.74 9.49
N LEU A 121 28.52 44.44 10.42
CA LEU A 121 28.91 44.11 11.80
C LEU A 121 29.68 42.79 11.82
N GLN A 122 30.80 42.77 12.55
CA GLN A 122 31.66 41.60 12.68
C GLN A 122 31.81 41.23 14.15
N LEU A 123 31.24 40.10 14.55
CA LEU A 123 31.34 39.55 15.90
C LEU A 123 32.51 38.57 15.93
N ILE A 124 33.61 39.00 16.53
CA ILE A 124 34.85 38.20 16.57
C ILE A 124 35.49 38.18 17.95
N GLY A 125 36.63 37.49 18.08
CA GLY A 125 37.42 37.50 19.31
C GLY A 125 36.68 36.84 20.47
N THR A 126 36.35 37.62 21.50
CA THR A 126 35.66 37.18 22.72
C THR A 126 34.22 37.68 22.82
N SER A 127 33.62 38.12 21.71
CA SER A 127 32.26 38.70 21.65
C SER A 127 31.10 37.72 21.92
N THR A 128 31.38 36.49 22.34
CA THR A 128 30.38 35.48 22.72
C THR A 128 29.34 36.07 23.66
N GLY A 129 28.05 35.87 23.36
CA GLY A 129 26.97 36.40 24.18
C GLY A 129 26.48 37.80 23.79
N SER A 130 26.97 38.39 22.69
CA SER A 130 26.50 39.70 22.20
C SER A 130 25.02 39.68 21.76
N GLU A 131 24.34 40.82 21.87
CA GLU A 131 22.93 40.98 21.55
C GLU A 131 22.71 42.17 20.63
N ILE A 132 21.92 42.00 19.57
CA ILE A 132 21.66 43.03 18.56
C ILE A 132 20.15 43.16 18.34
N TYR A 133 19.64 44.37 18.57
CA TYR A 133 18.21 44.68 18.55
C TYR A 133 17.84 45.86 17.66
N GLY A 134 16.74 45.73 16.92
CA GLY A 134 16.04 46.88 16.34
C GLY A 134 16.79 47.65 15.24
N LEU A 135 17.74 47.01 14.53
CA LEU A 135 18.53 47.64 13.47
C LEU A 135 18.08 47.22 12.07
N SER A 136 18.17 48.12 11.10
CA SER A 136 18.17 47.79 9.67
C SER A 136 19.62 47.73 9.18
N ILE A 137 20.05 46.63 8.57
CA ILE A 137 21.45 46.40 8.15
C ILE A 137 21.47 45.95 6.68
N GLY A 138 22.04 46.77 5.80
CA GLY A 138 21.98 46.55 4.36
C GLY A 138 23.12 47.18 3.56
N GLY A 139 23.19 46.83 2.28
CA GLY A 139 24.07 47.50 1.29
C GLY A 139 25.49 46.93 1.17
N PHE A 140 25.83 45.84 1.86
CA PHE A 140 27.18 45.27 1.84
C PHE A 140 27.42 44.42 0.57
N LYS A 141 28.50 44.74 -0.16
CA LYS A 141 28.75 44.20 -1.51
C LYS A 141 29.81 43.09 -1.51
N ARG A 142 29.57 42.00 -2.22
CA ARG A 142 30.44 40.83 -2.34
C ARG A 142 31.50 41.00 -3.42
N ILE A 143 32.67 40.40 -3.21
CA ILE A 143 33.66 40.14 -4.26
C ILE A 143 33.42 38.75 -4.86
N LEU A 144 33.35 38.65 -6.20
CA LEU A 144 33.10 37.41 -6.93
C LEU A 144 34.38 36.54 -7.05
N GLU A 145 35.12 36.34 -5.97
CA GLU A 145 36.28 35.41 -5.93
C GLU A 145 35.94 34.19 -5.06
N TYR A 146 35.83 33.02 -5.71
CA TYR A 146 35.71 31.73 -5.05
C TYR A 146 37.04 31.37 -4.35
N PRO A 147 37.08 30.85 -3.10
CA PRO A 147 35.99 30.30 -2.28
C PRO A 147 35.47 31.23 -1.16
N TYR A 148 36.00 32.45 -1.00
CA TYR A 148 35.66 33.34 0.11
C TYR A 148 34.71 34.46 -0.33
N SER A 149 33.43 34.29 -0.04
CA SER A 149 32.41 35.34 -0.23
C SER A 149 32.40 36.28 0.97
N PHE A 150 32.90 37.51 0.83
CA PHE A 150 32.66 38.59 1.81
C PHE A 150 31.45 39.45 1.41
N GLY A 151 31.07 40.45 2.21
CA GLY A 151 29.92 41.31 1.92
C GLY A 151 28.64 40.87 2.64
N PHE A 152 28.79 40.33 3.86
CA PHE A 152 27.68 39.97 4.73
C PHE A 152 27.13 41.19 5.45
N GLY A 153 25.84 41.20 5.76
CA GLY A 153 25.27 42.19 6.69
C GLY A 153 25.86 42.04 8.09
N VAL A 154 25.88 40.81 8.60
CA VAL A 154 26.57 40.43 9.83
C VAL A 154 27.37 39.16 9.61
N TYR A 155 28.61 39.17 10.09
CA TYR A 155 29.51 38.02 10.11
C TYR A 155 29.87 37.70 11.57
N SER A 156 29.78 36.43 11.98
CA SER A 156 30.25 35.98 13.29
C SER A 156 31.15 34.76 13.20
N ASN A 157 32.20 34.74 14.04
CA ASN A 157 32.96 33.53 14.39
C ASN A 157 32.99 33.26 15.91
N THR A 158 32.08 33.91 16.65
CA THR A 158 31.75 33.64 18.06
C THR A 158 30.28 33.22 18.20
N GLY A 159 29.88 32.68 19.35
CA GLY A 159 28.56 32.07 19.54
C GLY A 159 27.70 32.71 20.63
N ASN A 160 26.58 32.07 20.94
CA ASN A 160 25.64 32.48 21.99
C ASN A 160 25.05 33.88 21.79
N HIS A 161 24.93 34.35 20.55
CA HIS A 161 24.39 35.68 20.25
C HIS A 161 22.87 35.70 20.25
N ILE A 162 22.29 36.89 20.47
CA ILE A 162 20.85 37.13 20.31
C ILE A 162 20.64 38.18 19.22
N PHE A 163 19.78 37.89 18.25
CA PHE A 163 19.35 38.82 17.21
C PHE A 163 17.84 38.91 17.22
N GLN A 164 17.27 40.07 17.55
CA GLN A 164 15.81 40.26 17.58
C GLN A 164 15.38 41.60 17.00
N SER A 165 14.18 41.64 16.43
CA SER A 165 13.58 42.86 15.88
C SER A 165 14.40 43.55 14.78
N ASN A 166 15.35 42.87 14.13
CA ASN A 166 16.21 43.46 13.11
C ASN A 166 15.67 43.26 11.70
N TYR A 167 15.97 44.18 10.80
CA TYR A 167 15.73 44.09 9.36
C TYR A 167 17.07 43.90 8.63
N ILE A 168 17.31 42.74 8.02
CA ILE A 168 18.59 42.39 7.40
C ILE A 168 18.40 42.26 5.89
N GLY A 169 19.00 43.19 5.14
CA GLY A 169 18.93 43.27 3.67
C GLY A 169 17.74 44.09 3.12
N ILE A 170 16.93 44.67 4.01
CA ILE A 170 15.87 45.63 3.66
C ILE A 170 15.96 46.88 4.54
N LYS A 171 15.43 47.99 4.02
CA LYS A 171 15.40 49.30 4.68
C LYS A 171 14.37 49.35 5.82
N PRO A 172 14.43 50.39 6.69
CA PRO A 172 13.45 50.63 7.76
C PRO A 172 11.97 50.64 7.34
N ASP A 173 11.68 50.90 6.06
CA ASP A 173 10.31 50.85 5.53
C ASP A 173 9.71 49.43 5.44
N GLY A 174 10.54 48.39 5.66
CA GLY A 174 10.13 47.00 5.63
C GLY A 174 9.87 46.42 4.24
N ILE A 175 10.10 47.18 3.16
CA ILE A 175 9.71 46.81 1.79
C ILE A 175 10.85 47.04 0.78
N THR A 176 11.64 48.09 0.94
CA THR A 176 12.72 48.45 0.01
C THR A 176 13.95 47.59 0.28
N ILE A 177 14.42 46.90 -0.75
CA ILE A 177 15.63 46.05 -0.67
C ILE A 177 16.87 46.95 -0.56
N ASN A 178 17.75 46.63 0.40
CA ASN A 178 19.10 47.15 0.51
C ASN A 178 20.08 45.95 0.63
N SER A 179 20.28 45.26 -0.49
CA SER A 179 20.88 43.92 -0.53
C SER A 179 22.26 43.82 0.11
N ASN A 180 22.42 42.82 0.99
CA ASN A 180 23.73 42.27 1.31
C ASN A 180 24.03 41.15 0.32
N THR A 181 24.92 41.41 -0.62
CA THR A 181 25.17 40.48 -1.75
C THR A 181 26.08 39.30 -1.39
N GLY A 182 26.73 39.33 -0.22
CA GLY A 182 27.44 38.18 0.36
C GLY A 182 26.54 37.27 1.20
N GLY A 183 25.46 37.82 1.77
CA GLY A 183 24.50 37.14 2.64
C GLY A 183 24.02 38.06 3.77
N GLY A 184 22.93 37.70 4.44
CA GLY A 184 22.37 38.48 5.55
C GLY A 184 23.15 38.28 6.84
N LEU A 185 22.81 37.22 7.57
CA LEU A 185 23.47 36.77 8.78
C LEU A 185 24.28 35.50 8.50
N TYR A 186 25.59 35.55 8.73
CA TYR A 186 26.50 34.43 8.48
C TYR A 186 27.27 34.05 9.74
N PHE A 187 27.06 32.82 10.21
CA PHE A 187 27.66 32.23 11.41
C PHE A 187 28.66 31.16 11.01
N ASN A 188 29.95 31.44 11.23
CA ASN A 188 31.05 30.59 10.82
C ASN A 188 31.56 29.74 11.98
N ASN A 189 31.18 28.46 11.97
CA ASN A 189 31.52 27.43 12.92
C ASN A 189 31.19 27.82 14.37
N THR A 190 29.97 28.32 14.60
CA THR A 190 29.52 28.86 15.89
C THR A 190 28.12 28.44 16.26
N GLY A 191 27.92 28.16 17.55
CA GLY A 191 26.68 27.62 18.09
C GLY A 191 26.02 28.46 19.17
N GLY A 192 24.85 28.01 19.61
CA GLY A 192 24.09 28.62 20.71
C GLY A 192 23.40 29.94 20.37
N ASN A 193 23.37 30.34 19.08
CA ASN A 193 22.77 31.62 18.68
C ASN A 193 21.25 31.55 18.69
N VAL A 194 20.59 32.64 19.10
CA VAL A 194 19.13 32.80 19.10
C VAL A 194 18.75 33.89 18.10
N ILE A 195 18.11 33.49 17.01
CA ILE A 195 17.66 34.37 15.94
C ILE A 195 16.15 34.50 16.02
N GLY A 196 15.70 35.64 16.52
CA GLY A 196 14.30 35.95 16.77
C GLY A 196 13.84 35.51 18.16
N GLY A 197 12.55 35.23 18.30
CA GLY A 197 11.94 34.86 19.58
C GLY A 197 10.44 34.69 19.46
N THR A 198 9.80 34.21 20.54
CA THR A 198 8.38 33.82 20.53
C THR A 198 7.43 34.95 20.95
N GLN A 199 7.94 36.05 21.49
CA GLN A 199 7.12 37.20 21.87
C GLN A 199 6.88 38.11 20.66
N PRO A 200 5.77 38.87 20.63
CA PRO A 200 5.52 39.87 19.60
C PRO A 200 6.74 40.77 19.37
N ASN A 201 7.05 41.03 18.10
CA ASN A 201 8.15 41.89 17.64
C ASN A 201 9.56 41.41 17.98
N GLN A 202 9.76 40.20 18.53
CA GLN A 202 11.11 39.63 18.67
C GLN A 202 11.66 39.06 17.35
N GLY A 203 10.79 38.72 16.40
CA GLY A 203 11.16 38.24 15.08
C GLY A 203 11.99 39.24 14.28
N ASN A 204 12.93 38.73 13.48
CA ASN A 204 13.66 39.52 12.48
C ASN A 204 12.97 39.44 11.12
N VAL A 205 13.23 40.41 10.25
CA VAL A 205 12.94 40.32 8.81
C VAL A 205 14.27 40.16 8.06
N ILE A 206 14.49 39.03 7.41
CA ILE A 206 15.77 38.68 6.77
C ILE A 206 15.53 38.42 5.28
N SER A 207 15.75 39.43 4.46
CA SER A 207 15.20 39.48 3.10
C SER A 207 16.10 40.28 2.14
N GLY A 208 16.01 39.99 0.84
CA GLY A 208 16.71 40.73 -0.21
C GLY A 208 18.22 40.50 -0.29
N ASN A 209 18.75 39.45 0.35
CA ASN A 209 20.18 39.14 0.36
C ASN A 209 20.57 38.26 -0.84
N GLY A 210 21.77 38.46 -1.40
CA GLY A 210 22.19 37.86 -2.68
C GLY A 210 22.64 36.39 -2.62
N VAL A 211 22.82 35.83 -1.42
CA VAL A 211 23.17 34.43 -1.18
C VAL A 211 22.23 33.88 -0.10
N GLY A 212 22.74 33.53 1.08
CA GLY A 212 21.94 33.12 2.23
C GLY A 212 21.34 34.33 2.95
N GLY A 213 20.06 34.27 3.31
CA GLY A 213 19.48 35.17 4.30
C GLY A 213 20.11 34.89 5.68
N LEU A 214 20.04 33.62 6.09
CA LEU A 214 20.64 33.10 7.31
C LEU A 214 21.46 31.84 6.99
N THR A 215 22.75 31.85 7.33
CA THR A 215 23.66 30.73 7.09
C THR A 215 24.38 30.35 8.37
N PHE A 216 24.27 29.07 8.74
CA PHE A 216 25.10 28.41 9.73
C PHE A 216 26.04 27.46 9.00
N GLU A 217 27.31 27.80 8.94
CA GLU A 217 28.34 26.98 8.32
C GLU A 217 29.21 26.37 9.42
N GLY A 218 29.49 25.08 9.33
CA GLY A 218 30.30 24.34 10.27
C GLY A 218 31.61 23.86 9.66
N SER A 219 32.35 23.09 10.45
CA SER A 219 33.50 22.33 9.99
C SER A 219 33.06 20.94 9.53
N GLU A 220 33.63 20.42 8.44
CA GLU A 220 33.42 19.03 7.97
C GLU A 220 33.79 17.97 9.03
N ILE A 221 34.50 18.37 10.10
CA ILE A 221 34.84 17.53 11.25
C ILE A 221 34.63 18.33 12.54
N ASN A 222 33.85 17.79 13.49
CA ASN A 222 33.58 18.39 14.80
C ASN A 222 33.01 19.82 14.70
N SER A 223 31.92 19.95 13.95
CA SER A 223 31.26 21.24 13.77
C SER A 223 30.81 21.85 15.10
N ALA A 224 31.15 23.12 15.30
CA ALA A 224 30.66 23.94 16.40
C ALA A 224 29.41 24.74 16.04
N ALA A 225 28.90 24.63 14.80
CA ALA A 225 27.67 25.26 14.34
C ALA A 225 26.41 24.53 14.84
N THR A 226 26.29 24.41 16.16
CA THR A 226 25.28 23.58 16.83
C THR A 226 24.44 24.33 17.86
N ASN A 227 23.26 23.81 18.20
CA ASN A 227 22.34 24.41 19.17
C ASN A 227 21.91 25.85 18.82
N ASN A 228 21.88 26.19 17.53
CA ASN A 228 21.29 27.45 17.09
C ASN A 228 19.75 27.32 17.05
N LEU A 229 19.07 28.36 17.50
CA LEU A 229 17.61 28.44 17.60
C LEU A 229 17.08 29.60 16.76
N VAL A 230 16.19 29.31 15.82
CA VAL A 230 15.63 30.31 14.90
C VAL A 230 14.11 30.32 15.03
N GLN A 231 13.52 31.39 15.55
CA GLN A 231 12.09 31.45 15.89
C GLN A 231 11.44 32.79 15.56
N GLY A 232 10.20 32.74 15.07
CA GLY A 232 9.35 33.93 14.91
C GLY A 232 9.79 34.90 13.81
N ASN A 233 10.66 34.49 12.89
CA ASN A 233 11.22 35.38 11.86
C ASN A 233 10.40 35.37 10.56
N LEU A 234 10.48 36.48 9.83
CA LEU A 234 10.06 36.60 8.43
C LEU A 234 11.31 36.55 7.55
N ILE A 235 11.43 35.53 6.70
CA ILE A 235 12.64 35.27 5.92
C ILE A 235 12.27 35.18 4.44
N GLY A 236 12.76 36.13 3.64
CA GLY A 236 12.48 36.25 2.22
C GLY A 236 11.13 36.91 1.86
N THR A 237 10.47 37.51 2.84
CA THR A 237 9.25 38.33 2.65
C THR A 237 9.48 39.78 3.07
N ASP A 238 8.54 40.66 2.76
CA ASP A 238 8.47 41.99 3.36
C ASP A 238 8.11 41.91 4.86
N ALA A 239 8.16 43.05 5.56
CA ALA A 239 7.86 43.11 6.99
C ALA A 239 6.41 42.75 7.35
N THR A 240 5.50 42.70 6.37
CA THR A 240 4.12 42.23 6.58
C THR A 240 3.98 40.72 6.42
N GLY A 241 4.96 40.05 5.81
CA GLY A 241 4.92 38.63 5.50
C GLY A 241 4.02 38.27 4.32
N THR A 242 3.68 39.24 3.46
CA THR A 242 2.70 39.06 2.36
C THR A 242 3.29 39.28 0.97
N LEU A 243 4.47 39.92 0.86
CA LEU A 243 5.13 40.18 -0.43
C LEU A 243 6.49 39.51 -0.51
N ASN A 244 6.84 39.02 -1.71
CA ASN A 244 8.14 38.42 -1.97
C ASN A 244 9.27 39.47 -1.87
N LYS A 245 10.26 39.20 -1.02
CA LYS A 245 11.55 39.90 -0.92
C LYS A 245 12.68 38.88 -0.71
N GLY A 246 12.63 37.78 -1.46
CA GLY A 246 13.44 36.59 -1.23
C GLY A 246 14.93 36.83 -1.14
N ASN A 247 15.60 35.91 -0.45
CA ASN A 247 17.04 35.69 -0.60
C ASN A 247 17.26 34.63 -1.70
N ARG A 248 18.50 34.29 -2.06
CA ARG A 248 18.77 33.14 -2.94
C ARG A 248 18.59 31.80 -2.22
N PHE A 249 19.03 31.74 -0.96
CA PHE A 249 18.68 30.71 0.01
C PHE A 249 18.16 31.43 1.24
N ASN A 250 16.98 31.07 1.75
CA ASN A 250 16.48 31.76 2.94
C ASN A 250 17.24 31.31 4.20
N VAL A 251 17.35 30.00 4.41
CA VAL A 251 18.12 29.41 5.53
C VAL A 251 19.04 28.28 5.03
N GLN A 252 20.28 28.25 5.52
CA GLN A 252 21.25 27.19 5.22
C GLN A 252 21.90 26.65 6.48
N PHE A 253 21.93 25.32 6.60
CA PHE A 253 22.76 24.56 7.53
C PHE A 253 23.77 23.76 6.71
N LEU A 254 25.03 24.19 6.75
CA LEU A 254 26.13 23.59 6.02
C LEU A 254 27.07 22.97 7.03
N ASP A 255 27.17 21.64 7.06
CA ASP A 255 27.89 20.89 8.09
C ASP A 255 27.55 21.36 9.52
N ALA A 256 26.27 21.64 9.78
CA ALA A 256 25.81 22.28 11.01
C ALA A 256 24.82 21.36 11.75
N PRO A 257 25.23 20.71 12.86
CA PRO A 257 24.41 19.70 13.53
C PRO A 257 23.55 20.25 14.67
N ASN A 258 22.46 19.57 15.00
CA ASN A 258 21.60 19.81 16.18
C ASN A 258 21.08 21.25 16.32
N ASN A 259 20.59 21.83 15.22
CA ASN A 259 19.96 23.15 15.23
C ASN A 259 18.43 23.04 15.17
N ILE A 260 17.73 24.06 15.66
CA ILE A 260 16.27 24.13 15.67
C ILE A 260 15.82 25.33 14.85
N LEU A 261 15.05 25.05 13.78
CA LEU A 261 14.36 26.04 12.97
C LEU A 261 12.86 25.95 13.28
N GLY A 262 12.37 26.91 14.05
CA GLY A 262 10.96 27.06 14.43
C GLY A 262 10.63 26.53 15.82
N GLY A 263 9.40 26.03 16.00
CA GLY A 263 8.92 25.50 17.27
C GLY A 263 7.42 25.21 17.27
N ASN A 264 6.91 24.65 18.37
CA ASN A 264 5.54 24.15 18.50
C ASN A 264 4.44 25.22 18.73
N SER A 265 4.76 26.52 18.63
CA SER A 265 3.82 27.61 18.88
C SER A 265 3.78 28.60 17.72
N ALA A 266 2.66 29.31 17.56
CA ALA A 266 2.51 30.33 16.52
C ALA A 266 3.57 31.45 16.63
N GLY A 267 4.02 31.79 17.85
CA GLY A 267 5.11 32.77 18.04
C GLY A 267 6.48 32.23 17.66
N ALA A 268 6.71 30.92 17.70
CA ALA A 268 7.97 30.31 17.28
C ALA A 268 8.09 30.11 15.77
N ARG A 269 6.97 30.13 15.05
CA ARG A 269 6.88 29.89 13.61
C ARG A 269 7.68 30.91 12.81
N ASN A 270 8.55 30.43 11.94
CA ASN A 270 9.14 31.28 10.90
C ASN A 270 8.30 31.20 9.62
N ILE A 271 8.26 32.30 8.87
CA ILE A 271 7.76 32.35 7.49
C ILE A 271 8.99 32.39 6.56
N ILE A 272 9.14 31.39 5.70
CA ILE A 272 10.37 31.15 4.91
C ILE A 272 9.99 31.01 3.44
N SER A 273 9.99 32.12 2.72
CA SER A 273 9.29 32.20 1.43
C SER A 273 10.00 33.12 0.43
N GLY A 274 9.56 33.12 -0.82
CA GLY A 274 10.00 34.06 -1.84
C GLY A 274 11.40 33.84 -2.41
N SER A 275 12.10 32.79 -1.96
CA SER A 275 13.50 32.55 -2.34
C SER A 275 13.68 32.48 -3.86
N SER A 276 14.54 33.34 -4.39
CA SER A 276 14.78 33.50 -5.83
C SER A 276 16.19 34.01 -6.10
N ALA A 277 16.80 33.56 -7.20
CA ALA A 277 18.07 34.08 -7.67
C ALA A 277 17.86 34.99 -8.90
N SER A 278 18.47 36.17 -8.90
CA SER A 278 18.39 37.10 -10.04
C SER A 278 19.15 36.61 -11.28
N ASP A 279 20.12 35.72 -11.08
CA ASP A 279 21.01 35.15 -12.10
C ASP A 279 20.54 33.78 -12.61
N ASP A 280 19.65 33.10 -11.89
CA ASP A 280 19.13 31.77 -12.25
C ASP A 280 17.70 31.58 -11.73
N ASN A 281 16.73 31.62 -12.64
CA ASN A 281 15.31 31.45 -12.32
C ASN A 281 14.92 30.00 -11.97
N THR A 282 15.89 29.08 -11.87
CA THR A 282 15.71 27.71 -11.39
C THR A 282 16.27 27.51 -9.98
N VAL A 283 16.91 28.55 -9.42
CA VAL A 283 17.54 28.52 -8.09
C VAL A 283 16.76 29.44 -7.14
N GLY A 284 16.51 28.93 -5.93
CA GLY A 284 15.74 29.62 -4.91
C GLY A 284 15.15 28.61 -3.94
N THR A 285 15.78 28.45 -2.79
CA THR A 285 15.39 27.44 -1.80
C THR A 285 15.01 28.09 -0.48
N GLY A 286 13.95 27.58 0.17
CA GLY A 286 13.58 27.98 1.51
C GLY A 286 14.66 27.57 2.52
N VAL A 287 14.79 26.27 2.77
CA VAL A 287 15.75 25.70 3.73
C VAL A 287 16.67 24.69 3.04
N ALA A 288 17.97 24.77 3.28
CA ALA A 288 18.93 23.76 2.81
C ALA A 288 19.72 23.15 3.98
N LEU A 289 19.71 21.83 4.07
CA LEU A 289 20.58 21.01 4.91
C LEU A 289 21.62 20.36 3.99
N SER A 290 22.91 20.58 4.23
CA SER A 290 23.97 20.05 3.36
C SER A 290 25.19 19.64 4.16
N GLY A 291 25.87 18.58 3.72
CA GLY A 291 27.12 18.12 4.32
C GLY A 291 26.94 17.02 5.36
N ALA A 292 27.98 16.21 5.56
CA ALA A 292 27.96 15.03 6.42
C ALA A 292 27.75 15.37 7.91
N GLU A 293 28.17 16.58 8.33
CA GLU A 293 27.99 17.05 9.71
C GLU A 293 26.66 17.83 9.88
N SER A 294 25.78 17.86 8.89
CA SER A 294 24.41 18.38 9.03
C SER A 294 23.45 17.29 9.48
N TYR A 295 23.50 16.94 10.77
CA TYR A 295 22.64 15.94 11.38
C TYR A 295 21.91 16.43 12.63
N GLY A 296 20.83 15.76 13.01
CA GLY A 296 20.07 16.09 14.21
C GLY A 296 19.35 17.44 14.16
N ASN A 297 19.24 18.07 12.98
CA ASN A 297 18.52 19.33 12.85
C ASN A 297 17.01 19.09 12.89
N LEU A 298 16.30 19.97 13.58
CA LEU A 298 14.84 19.98 13.69
C LEU A 298 14.27 21.18 12.93
N ILE A 299 13.58 20.90 11.84
CA ILE A 299 12.82 21.89 11.08
C ILE A 299 11.36 21.71 11.46
N ILE A 300 10.82 22.56 12.35
CA ILE A 300 9.52 22.33 13.00
C ILE A 300 8.62 23.57 13.04
N GLY A 301 7.33 23.41 12.78
CA GLY A 301 6.32 24.45 12.96
C GLY A 301 6.46 25.68 12.05
N ASN A 302 7.19 25.59 10.93
CA ASN A 302 7.41 26.70 9.99
C ASN A 302 6.39 26.74 8.86
N TYR A 303 6.21 27.92 8.25
CA TYR A 303 5.53 28.08 6.97
C TYR A 303 6.57 28.35 5.89
N ILE A 304 6.59 27.52 4.85
CA ILE A 304 7.63 27.49 3.83
C ILE A 304 6.99 27.52 2.45
N GLY A 305 7.17 28.63 1.73
CA GLY A 305 6.60 28.87 0.39
C GLY A 305 5.23 29.57 0.38
N THR A 306 4.75 29.97 1.56
CA THR A 306 3.45 30.64 1.74
C THR A 306 3.60 32.00 2.41
N ASP A 307 2.53 32.79 2.40
CA ASP A 307 2.44 34.01 3.19
C ASP A 307 2.27 33.73 4.69
N ILE A 308 2.24 34.78 5.51
CA ILE A 308 2.06 34.65 6.96
C ILE A 308 0.73 33.99 7.36
N THR A 309 -0.30 34.04 6.50
CA THR A 309 -1.59 33.37 6.77
C THR A 309 -1.56 31.88 6.46
N GLY A 310 -0.62 31.42 5.62
CA GLY A 310 -0.53 30.03 5.17
C GLY A 310 -1.60 29.67 4.14
N THR A 311 -2.18 30.66 3.47
CA THR A 311 -3.26 30.47 2.47
C THR A 311 -2.91 31.02 1.09
N GLU A 312 -1.93 31.91 0.99
CA GLU A 312 -1.44 32.47 -0.28
C GLU A 312 -0.02 32.01 -0.57
N THR A 313 0.32 31.85 -1.85
CA THR A 313 1.67 31.42 -2.26
C THR A 313 2.64 32.58 -2.28
N ILE A 314 3.82 32.38 -1.68
CA ILE A 314 5.01 33.21 -1.92
C ILE A 314 6.15 32.24 -2.24
N SER A 315 6.18 31.78 -3.48
CA SER A 315 6.99 30.63 -3.90
C SER A 315 8.48 30.80 -3.62
N ASN A 316 9.08 29.78 -3.01
CA ASN A 316 10.50 29.49 -3.22
C ASN A 316 10.63 28.82 -4.58
N VAL A 317 11.49 29.33 -5.46
CA VAL A 317 11.55 28.93 -6.89
C VAL A 317 11.77 27.43 -7.10
N ARG A 318 12.67 26.81 -6.32
CA ARG A 318 13.06 25.40 -6.48
C ARG A 318 12.40 24.51 -5.45
N ALA A 319 12.72 24.69 -4.16
CA ALA A 319 12.22 23.80 -3.13
C ALA A 319 11.92 24.54 -1.82
N GLY A 320 10.95 24.02 -1.08
CA GLY A 320 10.72 24.42 0.31
C GLY A 320 11.90 23.99 1.19
N VAL A 321 12.20 22.69 1.21
CA VAL A 321 13.32 22.11 1.96
C VAL A 321 14.19 21.22 1.06
N MET A 322 15.51 21.38 1.12
CA MET A 322 16.48 20.51 0.46
C MET A 322 17.35 19.79 1.50
N VAL A 323 17.55 18.48 1.31
CA VAL A 323 18.42 17.63 2.13
C VAL A 323 19.49 17.02 1.23
N LEU A 324 20.74 17.44 1.40
CA LEU A 324 21.77 17.32 0.39
C LEU A 324 23.06 16.68 0.92
N PHE A 325 23.71 15.92 0.05
CA PHE A 325 25.16 15.64 0.10
C PHE A 325 25.67 15.25 1.51
N GLY A 326 25.12 14.18 2.09
CA GLY A 326 25.55 13.69 3.40
C GLY A 326 24.69 14.15 4.59
N ALA A 327 23.71 15.03 4.38
CA ALA A 327 22.82 15.47 5.46
C ALA A 327 21.92 14.32 5.94
N ASN A 328 22.26 13.77 7.11
CA ASN A 328 21.70 12.53 7.64
C ASN A 328 21.02 12.75 8.99
N ASN A 329 20.04 11.93 9.36
CA ASN A 329 19.42 11.97 10.70
C ASN A 329 18.78 13.33 11.06
N ASN A 330 18.20 14.03 10.10
CA ASN A 330 17.45 15.27 10.34
C ASN A 330 15.95 14.99 10.41
N SER A 331 15.22 15.86 11.11
CA SER A 331 13.76 15.77 11.23
C SER A 331 13.09 17.01 10.64
N ILE A 332 12.26 16.79 9.63
CA ILE A 332 11.39 17.79 9.03
C ILE A 332 10.00 17.53 9.60
N GLY A 333 9.68 18.24 10.68
CA GLY A 333 8.58 17.93 11.58
C GLY A 333 8.88 16.75 12.51
N THR A 334 8.04 16.57 13.52
CA THR A 334 8.13 15.50 14.53
C THR A 334 6.73 15.02 14.92
N ASP A 335 6.62 13.97 15.72
CA ASP A 335 5.36 13.44 16.25
C ASP A 335 4.71 14.34 17.34
N GLU A 336 5.36 15.43 17.73
CA GLU A 336 4.85 16.35 18.75
C GLU A 336 3.81 17.33 18.17
N VAL A 337 2.82 17.69 18.99
CA VAL A 337 1.72 18.57 18.56
C VAL A 337 2.25 19.95 18.23
N GLY A 338 1.91 20.45 17.04
CA GLY A 338 2.29 21.79 16.57
C GLY A 338 3.69 21.88 15.94
N GLU A 339 4.42 20.78 15.85
CA GLU A 339 5.78 20.75 15.26
C GLU A 339 5.79 20.44 13.75
N GLY A 340 4.64 20.12 13.15
CA GLY A 340 4.48 19.97 11.71
C GLY A 340 4.68 21.28 10.93
N ASN A 341 5.37 21.23 9.79
CA ASN A 341 5.54 22.39 8.92
C ASN A 341 4.43 22.47 7.86
N LEU A 342 4.17 23.68 7.37
CA LEU A 342 3.44 23.92 6.13
C LEU A 342 4.46 24.15 5.01
N ILE A 343 4.55 23.22 4.06
CA ILE A 343 5.54 23.23 2.97
C ILE A 343 4.78 23.20 1.62
N SER A 344 4.34 24.38 1.21
CA SER A 344 3.32 24.54 0.15
C SER A 344 3.63 25.76 -0.71
N GLY A 345 3.07 25.81 -1.92
CA GLY A 345 3.25 26.93 -2.84
C GLY A 345 4.67 27.10 -3.39
N ASN A 346 5.54 26.07 -3.31
CA ASN A 346 6.90 26.12 -3.85
C ASN A 346 6.91 25.75 -5.35
N GLY A 347 7.87 26.30 -6.09
CA GLY A 347 7.85 26.29 -7.56
C GLY A 347 8.12 24.93 -8.20
N GLN A 348 8.84 24.03 -7.50
CA GLN A 348 9.01 22.64 -7.92
C GLN A 348 8.69 21.69 -6.76
N TYR A 349 9.57 21.59 -5.76
CA TYR A 349 9.47 20.56 -4.74
C TYR A 349 8.99 21.13 -3.40
N GLY A 350 8.15 20.41 -2.68
CA GLY A 350 7.98 20.65 -1.25
C GLY A 350 9.29 20.32 -0.53
N ILE A 351 9.71 19.05 -0.61
CA ILE A 351 10.96 18.52 -0.05
C ILE A 351 11.75 17.79 -1.13
N TYR A 352 13.06 18.04 -1.20
CA TYR A 352 13.95 17.43 -2.19
C TYR A 352 15.18 16.79 -1.52
N PHE A 353 15.37 15.50 -1.75
CA PHE A 353 16.54 14.73 -1.29
C PHE A 353 17.51 14.49 -2.45
N GLN A 354 18.79 14.74 -2.19
CA GLN A 354 19.86 14.40 -3.14
C GLN A 354 21.16 14.05 -2.42
N GLY A 355 21.42 12.76 -2.31
CA GLY A 355 22.71 12.21 -1.95
C GLY A 355 23.68 12.08 -3.13
N ASN A 356 24.85 11.53 -2.84
CA ASN A 356 25.81 11.00 -3.80
C ASN A 356 26.61 9.89 -3.11
N THR A 357 27.47 9.16 -3.84
CA THR A 357 28.22 8.02 -3.27
C THR A 357 29.18 8.39 -2.13
N ALA A 358 29.70 9.63 -2.10
CA ALA A 358 30.56 10.09 -1.01
C ALA A 358 29.76 10.67 0.18
N GLY A 359 28.54 11.14 -0.07
CA GLY A 359 27.64 11.74 0.91
C GLY A 359 26.21 11.26 0.66
N PRO A 360 25.88 10.01 1.05
CA PRO A 360 24.52 9.50 0.94
C PRO A 360 23.62 10.27 1.91
N VAL A 361 22.34 10.42 1.56
CA VAL A 361 21.33 11.10 2.36
C VAL A 361 20.40 10.04 2.96
N VAL A 362 20.57 9.78 4.25
CA VAL A 362 19.99 8.63 4.94
C VAL A 362 19.43 8.97 6.32
N SER A 363 18.48 8.14 6.76
CA SER A 363 17.90 8.19 8.11
C SER A 363 17.23 9.53 8.46
N ASN A 364 16.82 10.31 7.46
CA ASN A 364 16.03 11.52 7.70
C ASN A 364 14.55 11.16 7.89
N SER A 365 13.84 11.96 8.67
CA SER A 365 12.41 11.80 8.91
C SER A 365 11.61 13.02 8.45
N VAL A 366 10.46 12.77 7.84
CA VAL A 366 9.49 13.77 7.40
C VAL A 366 8.16 13.45 8.07
N LYS A 367 7.71 14.25 9.03
CA LYS A 367 6.54 13.91 9.86
C LYS A 367 5.64 15.11 10.13
N SER A 368 4.33 14.86 10.27
CA SER A 368 3.34 15.86 10.69
C SER A 368 3.16 17.06 9.74
N ASN A 369 3.73 17.03 8.54
CA ASN A 369 3.74 18.18 7.64
C ASN A 369 2.48 18.26 6.77
N TYR A 370 2.10 19.48 6.42
CA TYR A 370 1.18 19.79 5.32
C TYR A 370 1.99 20.14 4.07
N ILE A 371 1.85 19.38 2.99
CA ILE A 371 2.65 19.51 1.79
C ILE A 371 1.74 19.60 0.56
N GLY A 372 1.70 20.79 -0.07
CA GLY A 372 0.88 21.07 -1.25
C GLY A 372 -0.55 21.51 -0.95
N VAL A 373 -0.88 21.70 0.33
CA VAL A 373 -2.18 22.19 0.82
C VAL A 373 -2.02 23.44 1.69
N ASP A 374 -3.10 24.16 1.96
CA ASP A 374 -3.11 25.29 2.90
C ASP A 374 -2.89 24.85 4.36
N VAL A 375 -2.77 25.83 5.26
CA VAL A 375 -2.65 25.60 6.71
C VAL A 375 -3.75 24.71 7.31
N THR A 376 -4.95 24.70 6.73
CA THR A 376 -6.06 23.88 7.22
C THR A 376 -6.00 22.44 6.70
N GLY A 377 -5.20 22.22 5.66
CA GLY A 377 -5.12 20.99 4.90
C GLY A 377 -6.38 20.65 4.10
N ASN A 378 -7.22 21.65 3.79
CA ASN A 378 -8.49 21.46 3.07
C ASN A 378 -8.53 22.10 1.67
N SER A 379 -7.55 22.94 1.33
CA SER A 379 -7.44 23.55 0.00
C SER A 379 -6.06 23.26 -0.59
N ALA A 380 -5.99 23.07 -1.91
CA ALA A 380 -4.72 22.96 -2.60
C ALA A 380 -3.96 24.29 -2.57
N LEU A 381 -2.68 24.20 -2.24
CA LEU A 381 -1.69 25.28 -2.32
C LEU A 381 -0.41 24.67 -2.89
N SER A 382 -0.50 24.35 -4.18
CA SER A 382 0.31 23.31 -4.82
C SER A 382 1.80 23.58 -4.81
N ASN A 383 2.60 22.54 -4.57
CA ASN A 383 3.92 22.44 -5.17
C ASN A 383 3.79 21.74 -6.54
N GLN A 384 4.89 21.60 -7.29
CA GLN A 384 4.90 20.71 -8.45
C GLN A 384 4.85 19.24 -8.00
N ILE A 385 5.84 18.82 -7.20
CA ILE A 385 5.92 17.51 -6.56
C ILE A 385 6.02 17.73 -5.05
N GLY A 386 5.33 16.92 -4.25
CA GLY A 386 5.38 17.04 -2.79
C GLY A 386 6.77 16.69 -2.22
N ILE A 387 7.22 15.45 -2.41
CA ILE A 387 8.52 14.95 -1.96
C ILE A 387 9.24 14.24 -3.11
N MET A 388 10.51 14.58 -3.34
CA MET A 388 11.30 14.07 -4.45
C MET A 388 12.64 13.48 -4.02
N MET A 389 12.97 12.27 -4.50
CA MET A 389 14.29 11.64 -4.43
C MET A 389 14.78 11.32 -5.85
N LEU A 390 15.45 12.28 -6.49
CA LEU A 390 15.72 12.24 -7.94
C LEU A 390 17.00 11.46 -8.30
N THR A 391 18.13 11.81 -7.68
CA THR A 391 19.44 11.25 -8.03
C THR A 391 20.26 10.94 -6.78
N GLY A 392 21.18 9.97 -6.90
CA GLY A 392 22.14 9.64 -5.86
C GLY A 392 21.57 8.72 -4.78
N GLU A 393 22.31 8.53 -3.69
CA GLU A 393 21.96 7.57 -2.64
C GLU A 393 21.06 8.25 -1.60
N ASN A 394 19.74 8.05 -1.71
CA ASN A 394 18.72 8.58 -0.80
C ASN A 394 18.01 7.42 -0.07
N ASN A 395 18.68 6.79 0.89
CA ASN A 395 18.26 5.49 1.42
C ASN A 395 17.79 5.57 2.88
N ASN A 396 16.97 4.64 3.34
CA ASN A 396 16.57 4.53 4.75
C ASN A 396 15.92 5.80 5.33
N ASN A 397 15.23 6.60 4.51
CA ASN A 397 14.48 7.76 4.99
C ASN A 397 13.03 7.36 5.30
N THR A 398 12.43 8.01 6.31
CA THR A 398 11.05 7.76 6.73
C THR A 398 10.16 8.95 6.40
N ILE A 399 9.13 8.73 5.61
CA ILE A 399 8.06 9.67 5.33
C ILE A 399 6.82 9.25 6.12
N GLY A 400 6.53 9.98 7.17
CA GLY A 400 5.44 9.76 8.12
C GLY A 400 5.88 8.93 9.33
N GLY A 401 4.96 8.16 9.91
CA GLY A 401 5.23 7.34 11.09
C GLY A 401 3.97 6.66 11.62
N THR A 402 4.12 5.85 12.66
CA THR A 402 3.03 5.01 13.19
C THR A 402 2.15 5.71 14.23
N THR A 403 2.53 6.89 14.69
CA THR A 403 1.73 7.68 15.63
C THR A 403 0.71 8.54 14.88
N ALA A 404 -0.42 8.83 15.50
CA ALA A 404 -1.47 9.65 14.88
C ALA A 404 -1.01 11.07 14.51
N ASN A 405 0.01 11.60 15.20
CA ASN A 405 0.56 12.92 14.88
C ASN A 405 1.57 12.87 13.74
N ALA A 406 2.37 11.80 13.60
CA ALA A 406 3.42 11.68 12.59
C ALA A 406 2.94 11.76 11.13
N LYS A 407 1.64 11.59 10.87
CA LYS A 407 1.05 11.63 9.54
C LYS A 407 1.38 12.92 8.78
N ASN A 408 1.89 12.81 7.57
CA ASN A 408 1.91 13.95 6.64
C ASN A 408 0.62 13.98 5.82
N VAL A 409 0.19 15.18 5.43
CA VAL A 409 -0.85 15.41 4.41
C VAL A 409 -0.15 15.87 3.15
N ILE A 410 -0.08 15.02 2.13
CA ILE A 410 0.70 15.25 0.90
C ILE A 410 -0.28 15.24 -0.28
N SER A 411 -0.79 16.40 -0.62
CA SER A 411 -1.97 16.54 -1.46
C SER A 411 -1.94 17.82 -2.28
N GLY A 412 -2.73 17.87 -3.35
CA GLY A 412 -2.87 19.08 -4.18
C GLY A 412 -1.64 19.48 -4.97
N ASN A 413 -0.62 18.61 -5.08
CA ASN A 413 0.54 18.87 -5.93
C ASN A 413 0.17 18.65 -7.41
N THR A 414 0.76 19.44 -8.31
CA THR A 414 0.37 19.39 -9.74
C THR A 414 0.87 18.16 -10.49
N VAL A 415 1.87 17.47 -9.94
CA VAL A 415 2.40 16.18 -10.39
C VAL A 415 2.22 15.20 -9.22
N ASP A 416 3.27 14.57 -8.70
CA ASP A 416 3.11 13.49 -7.74
C ASP A 416 3.16 13.99 -6.28
N GLY A 417 2.53 13.24 -5.38
CA GLY A 417 2.69 13.44 -3.94
C GLY A 417 4.12 13.08 -3.51
N ILE A 418 4.55 11.85 -3.78
CA ILE A 418 5.89 11.35 -3.48
C ILE A 418 6.48 10.67 -4.71
N THR A 419 7.69 11.06 -5.10
CA THR A 419 8.44 10.44 -6.21
C THR A 419 9.80 9.97 -5.72
N ILE A 420 10.09 8.67 -5.88
CA ILE A 420 11.39 8.06 -5.57
C ILE A 420 11.97 7.45 -6.84
N ILE A 421 12.90 8.16 -7.48
CA ILE A 421 13.62 7.70 -8.67
C ILE A 421 14.95 7.04 -8.30
N SER A 422 15.59 7.51 -7.22
CA SER A 422 16.89 7.01 -6.76
C SER A 422 16.91 7.02 -5.22
N GLY A 423 16.72 5.86 -4.60
CA GLY A 423 16.58 5.71 -3.17
C GLY A 423 15.99 4.35 -2.78
N LYS A 424 16.63 3.65 -1.85
CA LYS A 424 16.27 2.30 -1.39
C LYS A 424 15.94 2.27 0.08
N ASP A 425 15.18 1.26 0.50
CA ASP A 425 14.87 1.00 1.90
C ASP A 425 14.15 2.20 2.58
N ASN A 426 13.50 3.07 1.80
CA ASN A 426 12.70 4.15 2.34
C ASN A 426 11.33 3.62 2.79
N GLN A 427 10.76 4.29 3.79
CA GLN A 427 9.50 3.89 4.39
C GLN A 427 8.48 5.01 4.28
N ILE A 428 7.31 4.72 3.71
CA ILE A 428 6.18 5.63 3.60
C ILE A 428 5.09 5.10 4.52
N LEU A 429 4.89 5.72 5.69
CA LEU A 429 4.08 5.18 6.79
C LEU A 429 3.05 6.21 7.28
N GLY A 430 1.79 5.80 7.41
CA GLY A 430 0.77 6.58 8.13
C GLY A 430 0.38 7.91 7.47
N ASN A 431 0.65 8.11 6.18
CA ASN A 431 0.40 9.39 5.49
C ASN A 431 -1.00 9.46 4.86
N TYR A 432 -1.50 10.68 4.69
CA TYR A 432 -2.68 10.97 3.87
C TYR A 432 -2.21 11.60 2.56
N ILE A 433 -2.49 10.93 1.44
CA ILE A 433 -1.94 11.26 0.14
C ILE A 433 -3.07 11.41 -0.88
N GLY A 434 -3.27 12.65 -1.37
CA GLY A 434 -4.34 13.00 -2.31
C GLY A 434 -5.69 13.33 -1.65
N THR A 435 -5.75 13.41 -0.32
CA THR A 435 -6.94 13.80 0.45
C THR A 435 -6.71 15.04 1.29
N ASN A 436 -7.78 15.62 1.82
CA ASN A 436 -7.69 16.64 2.87
C ASN A 436 -7.13 16.06 4.19
N ALA A 437 -6.86 16.94 5.16
CA ALA A 437 -6.30 16.59 6.47
C ALA A 437 -7.11 15.57 7.28
N SER A 438 -8.42 15.49 7.02
CA SER A 438 -9.33 14.54 7.68
C SER A 438 -9.46 13.22 6.92
N GLY A 439 -8.91 13.10 5.70
CA GLY A 439 -9.06 11.93 4.85
C GLY A 439 -10.50 11.69 4.37
N THR A 440 -11.30 12.75 4.25
CA THR A 440 -12.74 12.69 3.92
C THR A 440 -13.09 13.29 2.56
N SER A 441 -12.16 13.97 1.90
CA SER A 441 -12.37 14.56 0.57
C SER A 441 -11.08 14.58 -0.23
N ALA A 442 -11.18 14.48 -1.56
CA ALA A 442 -10.04 14.50 -2.46
C ALA A 442 -9.44 15.91 -2.58
N ILE A 443 -8.11 15.98 -2.52
CA ILE A 443 -7.28 17.09 -2.98
C ILE A 443 -6.16 16.45 -3.81
N ALA A 444 -6.52 16.08 -5.03
CA ALA A 444 -5.75 15.16 -5.86
C ALA A 444 -4.31 15.61 -6.12
N ASN A 445 -3.37 14.66 -6.08
CA ASN A 445 -2.15 14.73 -6.89
C ASN A 445 -2.39 13.98 -8.22
N TYR A 446 -1.41 13.98 -9.12
CA TYR A 446 -1.38 13.08 -10.27
C TYR A 446 -1.17 11.62 -9.82
N ALA A 447 0.05 11.23 -9.42
CA ALA A 447 0.26 10.00 -8.66
C ALA A 447 0.34 10.30 -7.16
N GLY A 448 -0.22 9.43 -6.32
CA GLY A 448 0.00 9.52 -4.88
C GLY A 448 1.46 9.21 -4.54
N VAL A 449 1.92 8.03 -4.96
CA VAL A 449 3.30 7.58 -4.82
C VAL A 449 3.80 7.01 -6.14
N TYR A 450 4.98 7.46 -6.59
CA TYR A 450 5.67 6.94 -7.77
C TYR A 450 7.07 6.43 -7.43
N LEU A 451 7.34 5.14 -7.71
CA LEU A 451 8.60 4.44 -7.43
C LEU A 451 9.30 3.96 -8.70
N GLN A 452 10.59 4.28 -8.86
CA GLN A 452 11.47 3.72 -9.90
C GLN A 452 12.72 3.02 -9.34
N ASP A 453 12.92 3.02 -8.02
CA ASP A 453 14.03 2.31 -7.36
C ASP A 453 13.52 1.30 -6.31
N SER A 454 14.34 0.29 -6.03
CA SER A 454 13.99 -0.95 -5.32
C SER A 454 13.86 -0.82 -3.81
N ASN A 455 13.19 -1.81 -3.19
CA ASN A 455 13.13 -2.06 -1.74
C ASN A 455 12.50 -0.94 -0.91
N ASN A 456 11.57 -0.18 -1.50
CA ASN A 456 10.82 0.82 -0.74
C ASN A 456 9.56 0.18 -0.15
N SER A 457 9.18 0.62 1.05
CA SER A 457 7.98 0.12 1.74
C SER A 457 6.89 1.20 1.80
N ILE A 458 5.69 0.83 1.39
CA ILE A 458 4.49 1.65 1.48
C ILE A 458 3.54 0.96 2.45
N GLY A 459 3.44 1.53 3.65
CA GLY A 459 2.63 1.02 4.74
C GLY A 459 3.36 -0.03 5.58
N GLY A 460 2.59 -0.74 6.40
CA GLY A 460 3.10 -1.70 7.39
C GLY A 460 1.96 -2.49 8.03
N SER A 461 2.31 -3.56 8.74
CA SER A 461 1.37 -4.46 9.42
C SER A 461 0.61 -3.81 10.59
N GLU A 462 1.17 -2.76 11.19
CA GLU A 462 0.51 -1.99 12.25
C GLU A 462 -0.50 -0.99 11.67
N VAL A 463 -1.65 -0.81 12.33
CA VAL A 463 -2.68 0.15 11.93
C VAL A 463 -2.13 1.58 11.77
N GLY A 464 -1.17 1.97 12.61
CA GLY A 464 -0.51 3.27 12.52
C GLY A 464 0.32 3.48 11.26
N SER A 465 0.81 2.40 10.64
CA SER A 465 1.60 2.46 9.41
C SER A 465 0.74 2.67 8.15
N ARG A 466 -0.58 2.50 8.24
CA ARG A 466 -1.51 2.57 7.11
C ARG A 466 -1.49 3.93 6.44
N ASN A 467 -1.10 3.97 5.17
CA ASN A 467 -1.34 5.16 4.36
C ASN A 467 -2.78 5.15 3.82
N ILE A 468 -3.34 6.36 3.69
CA ILE A 468 -4.58 6.62 2.97
C ILE A 468 -4.19 7.27 1.63
N ILE A 469 -4.32 6.52 0.55
CA ILE A 469 -3.83 6.93 -0.79
C ILE A 469 -5.02 6.98 -1.74
N SER A 470 -5.57 8.17 -1.92
CA SER A 470 -6.93 8.33 -2.44
C SER A 470 -7.09 9.65 -3.21
N GLY A 471 -8.04 9.70 -4.14
CA GLY A 471 -8.36 10.89 -4.92
C GLY A 471 -7.35 11.25 -6.02
N ASN A 472 -6.32 10.44 -6.27
CA ASN A 472 -5.29 10.70 -7.27
C ASN A 472 -5.67 10.12 -8.66
N SER A 473 -4.94 10.47 -9.71
CA SER A 473 -5.09 9.75 -11.00
C SER A 473 -4.57 8.30 -10.85
N ILE A 474 -3.41 8.13 -10.24
CA ILE A 474 -2.89 6.82 -9.86
C ILE A 474 -2.58 6.86 -8.36
N GLY A 475 -3.07 5.89 -7.58
CA GLY A 475 -2.74 5.83 -6.16
C GLY A 475 -1.25 5.56 -5.95
N ILE A 476 -0.81 4.38 -6.40
CA ILE A 476 0.60 3.95 -6.35
C ILE A 476 1.03 3.48 -7.75
N GLU A 477 2.14 4.01 -8.25
CA GLU A 477 2.79 3.58 -9.48
C GLU A 477 4.19 3.04 -9.19
N ILE A 478 4.52 1.86 -9.73
CA ILE A 478 5.85 1.23 -9.59
C ILE A 478 6.36 0.89 -10.99
N SER A 479 7.49 1.50 -11.37
CA SER A 479 8.13 1.29 -12.67
C SER A 479 9.62 0.95 -12.62
N GLU A 480 10.07 0.37 -11.50
CA GLU A 480 11.46 -0.01 -11.23
C GLU A 480 12.07 -0.90 -12.31
N SER A 481 13.21 -0.53 -12.92
CA SER A 481 13.86 -1.33 -13.98
C SER A 481 15.03 -2.21 -13.53
N THR A 482 15.52 -2.04 -12.29
CA THR A 482 16.69 -2.76 -11.76
C THR A 482 16.40 -3.38 -10.40
N SER A 483 15.74 -4.55 -10.44
CA SER A 483 15.50 -5.51 -9.36
C SER A 483 14.94 -4.98 -7.99
N SER A 484 13.63 -4.67 -7.85
CA SER A 484 12.58 -5.66 -7.48
C SER A 484 12.56 -6.19 -6.04
N GLY A 485 11.72 -5.57 -5.20
CA GLY A 485 11.51 -5.91 -3.79
C GLY A 485 10.65 -4.92 -2.98
N SER A 486 10.04 -3.92 -3.63
CA SER A 486 9.18 -2.95 -2.92
C SER A 486 7.92 -3.63 -2.38
N ILE A 487 7.54 -3.23 -1.16
CA ILE A 487 6.43 -3.85 -0.40
C ILE A 487 5.33 -2.81 -0.24
N VAL A 488 4.11 -3.17 -0.61
CA VAL A 488 2.91 -2.37 -0.37
C VAL A 488 2.00 -3.16 0.56
N GLN A 489 1.83 -2.75 1.81
CA GLN A 489 1.07 -3.53 2.80
C GLN A 489 0.28 -2.64 3.77
N GLY A 490 -0.89 -3.12 4.19
CA GLY A 490 -1.72 -2.50 5.22
C GLY A 490 -2.35 -1.14 4.85
N ASN A 491 -2.38 -0.77 3.57
CA ASN A 491 -2.86 0.55 3.11
C ASN A 491 -4.36 0.56 2.76
N TYR A 492 -4.97 1.74 2.82
CA TYR A 492 -6.27 2.01 2.18
C TYR A 492 -6.07 2.80 0.90
N ILE A 493 -6.58 2.28 -0.21
CA ILE A 493 -6.33 2.81 -1.54
C ILE A 493 -7.65 3.02 -2.27
N GLY A 494 -8.03 4.28 -2.46
CA GLY A 494 -9.31 4.70 -3.05
C GLY A 494 -10.45 4.91 -2.03
N LEU A 495 -10.12 4.90 -0.74
CA LEU A 495 -11.07 5.05 0.38
C LEU A 495 -10.81 6.30 1.23
N SER A 496 -11.79 6.67 2.04
CA SER A 496 -11.62 7.62 3.13
C SER A 496 -10.74 7.05 4.25
N ALA A 497 -10.33 7.90 5.19
CA ALA A 497 -9.58 7.49 6.37
C ALA A 497 -10.33 6.49 7.27
N SER A 498 -11.67 6.50 7.27
CA SER A 498 -12.46 5.48 7.98
C SER A 498 -12.51 4.14 7.23
N GLY A 499 -12.30 4.17 5.91
CA GLY A 499 -12.41 3.02 5.02
C GLY A 499 -13.83 2.73 4.55
N ASP A 500 -14.82 3.54 4.94
CA ASP A 500 -16.24 3.29 4.64
C ASP A 500 -16.74 4.02 3.38
N ASP A 501 -16.06 5.10 2.97
CA ASP A 501 -16.45 5.92 1.83
C ASP A 501 -15.42 5.84 0.71
N ALA A 502 -15.88 5.87 -0.54
CA ALA A 502 -15.01 5.93 -1.70
C ALA A 502 -14.46 7.36 -1.90
N ILE A 503 -13.15 7.48 -1.98
CA ILE A 503 -12.42 8.66 -2.47
C ILE A 503 -11.50 8.14 -3.57
N GLY A 504 -12.12 7.66 -4.65
CA GLY A 504 -11.45 6.83 -5.64
C GLY A 504 -10.25 7.52 -6.30
N ASN A 505 -9.14 6.78 -6.42
CA ASN A 505 -8.19 7.09 -7.48
C ASN A 505 -8.79 6.66 -8.82
N VAL A 506 -8.23 7.06 -9.97
CA VAL A 506 -8.63 6.43 -11.25
C VAL A 506 -8.17 4.98 -11.26
N THR A 507 -6.87 4.75 -11.04
CA THR A 507 -6.29 3.43 -10.81
C THR A 507 -5.71 3.38 -9.40
N GLY A 508 -6.03 2.35 -8.61
CA GLY A 508 -5.50 2.21 -7.25
C GLY A 508 -3.99 1.94 -7.25
N ILE A 509 -3.58 0.79 -7.76
CA ILE A 509 -2.15 0.42 -7.91
C ILE A 509 -1.85 0.08 -9.37
N SER A 510 -0.71 0.56 -9.88
CA SER A 510 -0.20 0.28 -11.22
C SER A 510 1.25 -0.21 -11.18
N LEU A 511 1.51 -1.42 -11.68
CA LEU A 511 2.86 -1.94 -11.93
C LEU A 511 3.15 -1.89 -13.43
N SER A 512 4.29 -1.32 -13.82
CA SER A 512 4.69 -1.20 -15.22
C SER A 512 5.40 -2.45 -15.74
N ALA A 513 5.59 -2.56 -17.06
CA ALA A 513 6.27 -3.71 -17.66
C ALA A 513 7.73 -3.91 -17.23
N SER A 514 8.39 -2.89 -16.67
CA SER A 514 9.76 -3.02 -16.15
C SER A 514 9.83 -3.55 -14.71
N SER A 515 8.75 -3.44 -13.93
CA SER A 515 8.77 -3.81 -12.52
C SER A 515 8.91 -5.32 -12.35
N THR A 516 9.55 -5.74 -11.26
CA THR A 516 9.63 -7.15 -10.90
C THR A 516 9.54 -7.31 -9.37
N ASN A 517 9.33 -8.52 -8.82
CA ASN A 517 9.38 -8.91 -7.38
C ASN A 517 8.73 -7.94 -6.36
N SER A 518 7.75 -7.14 -6.78
CA SER A 518 6.95 -6.36 -5.82
C SER A 518 6.05 -7.30 -5.00
N VAL A 519 5.91 -7.01 -3.72
CA VAL A 519 4.97 -7.68 -2.83
C VAL A 519 3.82 -6.73 -2.52
N ILE A 520 2.59 -7.11 -2.87
CA ILE A 520 1.39 -6.33 -2.54
C ILE A 520 0.54 -7.16 -1.60
N GLY A 521 0.47 -6.69 -0.35
CA GLY A 521 -0.07 -7.39 0.80
C GLY A 521 1.03 -8.13 1.55
N GLY A 522 0.73 -9.31 2.06
CA GLY A 522 1.69 -10.14 2.80
C GLY A 522 1.08 -11.45 3.26
N THR A 523 1.86 -12.27 3.97
CA THR A 523 1.40 -13.58 4.45
C THR A 523 0.50 -13.47 5.67
N ASP A 524 0.63 -12.41 6.47
CA ASP A 524 -0.31 -12.09 7.54
C ASP A 524 -1.53 -11.38 6.93
N PRO A 525 -2.78 -11.78 7.24
CA PRO A 525 -3.97 -11.05 6.81
C PRO A 525 -3.97 -9.54 7.16
N LEU A 526 -3.24 -9.12 8.20
CA LEU A 526 -3.09 -7.70 8.55
C LEU A 526 -2.19 -6.91 7.57
N ASP A 527 -1.35 -7.59 6.80
CA ASP A 527 -0.54 -6.98 5.74
C ASP A 527 -1.40 -6.65 4.50
N GLY A 528 -2.63 -7.18 4.43
CA GLY A 528 -3.54 -6.97 3.32
C GLY A 528 -3.88 -5.50 3.08
N ASN A 529 -3.78 -5.06 1.82
CA ASN A 529 -4.28 -3.75 1.42
C ASN A 529 -5.78 -3.82 1.13
N ILE A 530 -6.47 -2.70 1.37
CA ILE A 530 -7.86 -2.52 0.95
C ILE A 530 -7.86 -1.60 -0.28
N ILE A 531 -8.17 -2.17 -1.44
CA ILE A 531 -8.07 -1.50 -2.75
C ILE A 531 -9.47 -1.43 -3.36
N SER A 532 -10.16 -0.34 -3.08
CA SER A 532 -11.60 -0.25 -3.24
C SER A 532 -12.02 1.18 -3.58
N GLY A 533 -13.21 1.34 -4.17
CA GLY A 533 -13.76 2.65 -4.50
C GLY A 533 -13.05 3.40 -5.64
N ASN A 534 -12.08 2.79 -6.33
CA ASN A 534 -11.38 3.44 -7.43
C ASN A 534 -12.32 3.60 -8.64
N SER A 535 -12.22 4.74 -9.32
CA SER A 535 -13.15 5.15 -10.37
C SER A 535 -12.95 4.42 -11.70
N ASN A 536 -11.93 3.56 -11.81
CA ASN A 536 -11.73 2.65 -12.93
C ASN A 536 -11.26 1.27 -12.45
N ILE A 537 -9.98 1.11 -12.16
CA ILE A 537 -9.35 -0.19 -11.88
C ILE A 537 -8.80 -0.19 -10.44
N GLY A 538 -9.03 -1.26 -9.68
CA GLY A 538 -8.39 -1.44 -8.38
C GLY A 538 -6.88 -1.58 -8.51
N MET A 539 -6.43 -2.62 -9.22
CA MET A 539 -5.02 -2.91 -9.44
C MET A 539 -4.75 -3.30 -10.90
N SER A 540 -3.71 -2.75 -11.52
CA SER A 540 -3.22 -3.10 -12.86
C SER A 540 -1.78 -3.55 -12.79
N LEU A 541 -1.51 -4.79 -13.18
CA LEU A 541 -0.20 -5.44 -13.03
C LEU A 541 0.42 -5.79 -14.37
N SER A 542 1.72 -5.52 -14.47
CA SER A 542 2.63 -5.93 -15.55
C SER A 542 4.01 -6.13 -14.93
N GLY A 543 4.93 -6.76 -15.66
CA GLY A 543 6.25 -7.10 -15.12
C GLY A 543 6.30 -8.55 -14.66
N THR A 544 7.30 -8.98 -13.87
CA THR A 544 7.47 -10.42 -13.53
C THR A 544 7.73 -10.68 -12.05
N SER A 545 7.48 -11.92 -11.62
CA SER A 545 7.83 -12.41 -10.28
C SER A 545 7.16 -11.69 -9.10
N HIS A 546 6.00 -11.08 -9.29
CA HIS A 546 5.29 -10.38 -8.21
C HIS A 546 4.58 -11.34 -7.27
N THR A 547 4.36 -10.94 -6.01
CA THR A 547 3.50 -11.67 -5.08
C THR A 547 2.36 -10.77 -4.63
N ILE A 548 1.12 -11.17 -4.93
CA ILE A 548 -0.10 -10.43 -4.58
C ILE A 548 -0.89 -11.29 -3.61
N GLN A 549 -0.92 -10.90 -2.34
CA GLN A 549 -1.43 -11.78 -1.29
C GLN A 549 -2.32 -11.09 -0.26
N ASN A 550 -3.39 -11.76 0.17
CA ASN A 550 -4.27 -11.33 1.28
C ASN A 550 -4.91 -9.94 1.12
N ASN A 551 -5.04 -9.42 -0.11
CA ASN A 551 -5.67 -8.12 -0.32
C ASN A 551 -7.20 -8.24 -0.42
N TYR A 552 -7.91 -7.18 0.00
CA TYR A 552 -9.33 -7.00 -0.30
C TYR A 552 -9.49 -6.00 -1.45
N ILE A 553 -10.11 -6.46 -2.53
CA ILE A 553 -10.27 -5.68 -3.76
C ILE A 553 -11.75 -5.54 -4.07
N GLY A 554 -12.31 -4.35 -3.81
CA GLY A 554 -13.74 -4.04 -4.00
C GLY A 554 -14.62 -4.20 -2.75
N LEU A 555 -14.02 -4.51 -1.59
CA LEU A 555 -14.70 -4.58 -0.30
C LEU A 555 -14.24 -3.49 0.67
N ASN A 556 -15.02 -3.25 1.72
CA ASN A 556 -14.62 -2.44 2.86
C ASN A 556 -13.58 -3.17 3.73
N PRO A 557 -12.88 -2.48 4.65
CA PRO A 557 -11.86 -3.10 5.49
C PRO A 557 -12.38 -4.22 6.41
N ALA A 558 -13.65 -4.18 6.79
CA ALA A 558 -14.29 -5.23 7.58
C ALA A 558 -14.57 -6.51 6.77
N GLY A 559 -14.41 -6.48 5.44
CA GLY A 559 -14.69 -7.61 4.55
C GLY A 559 -16.15 -8.03 4.55
N ASN A 560 -17.08 -7.13 4.87
CA ASN A 560 -18.51 -7.43 5.01
C ASN A 560 -19.42 -6.54 4.14
N GLY A 561 -18.84 -5.60 3.40
CA GLY A 561 -19.57 -4.69 2.51
C GLY A 561 -18.78 -4.38 1.26
N VAL A 562 -19.49 -4.11 0.16
CA VAL A 562 -18.89 -3.79 -1.15
C VAL A 562 -18.61 -2.29 -1.25
N ILE A 563 -17.37 -1.94 -1.60
CA ILE A 563 -16.97 -0.60 -2.06
C ILE A 563 -16.27 -0.79 -3.42
N LYS A 564 -17.09 -0.90 -4.46
CA LYS A 564 -16.67 -1.34 -5.79
C LYS A 564 -15.61 -0.46 -6.45
N ASN A 565 -14.64 -1.09 -7.12
CA ASN A 565 -13.92 -0.44 -8.21
C ASN A 565 -14.81 -0.42 -9.48
N ALA A 566 -14.75 0.63 -10.29
CA ALA A 566 -15.81 0.91 -11.27
C ALA A 566 -15.87 -0.08 -12.46
N THR A 567 -14.74 -0.57 -12.94
CA THR A 567 -14.67 -1.49 -14.10
C THR A 567 -14.06 -2.83 -13.72
N GLU A 568 -12.87 -2.81 -13.10
CA GLU A 568 -12.08 -4.01 -12.84
C GLU A 568 -11.49 -4.00 -11.43
N GLY A 569 -11.53 -5.15 -10.75
CA GLY A 569 -10.82 -5.32 -9.48
C GLY A 569 -9.32 -5.44 -9.72
N LEU A 570 -8.93 -6.50 -10.45
CA LEU A 570 -7.55 -6.82 -10.78
C LEU A 570 -7.39 -7.01 -12.30
N ARG A 571 -6.44 -6.29 -12.90
CA ARG A 571 -5.99 -6.48 -14.28
C ARG A 571 -4.56 -7.01 -14.29
N LEU A 572 -4.33 -8.05 -15.08
CA LEU A 572 -3.02 -8.66 -15.34
C LEU A 572 -2.70 -8.42 -16.82
N SER A 573 -1.48 -8.01 -17.15
CA SER A 573 -1.10 -7.71 -18.54
C SER A 573 0.35 -8.08 -18.86
N GLY A 574 0.57 -8.59 -20.07
CA GLY A 574 1.90 -8.95 -20.58
C GLY A 574 2.46 -10.26 -20.00
N THR A 575 3.76 -10.46 -20.13
CA THR A 575 4.44 -11.64 -19.57
C THR A 575 4.68 -11.43 -18.08
N LEU A 576 4.10 -12.29 -17.25
CA LEU A 576 4.08 -12.20 -15.79
C LEU A 576 4.79 -13.39 -15.12
N THR A 577 5.75 -14.01 -15.80
CA THR A 577 6.47 -15.21 -15.32
C THR A 577 6.86 -15.13 -13.85
N GLY A 578 6.54 -16.18 -13.09
CA GLY A 578 6.85 -16.26 -11.67
C GLY A 578 5.93 -15.42 -10.76
N THR A 579 4.93 -14.74 -11.31
CA THR A 579 3.96 -13.97 -10.51
C THR A 579 2.94 -14.89 -9.86
N LEU A 580 2.78 -14.73 -8.54
CA LEU A 580 1.83 -15.45 -7.70
C LEU A 580 0.72 -14.49 -7.25
N VAL A 581 -0.53 -14.87 -7.49
CA VAL A 581 -1.71 -14.17 -6.98
C VAL A 581 -2.48 -15.14 -6.11
N LEU A 582 -2.45 -14.93 -4.79
CA LEU A 582 -2.99 -15.91 -3.85
C LEU A 582 -3.69 -15.31 -2.63
N GLU A 583 -4.68 -16.02 -2.09
CA GLU A 583 -5.40 -15.63 -0.87
C GLU A 583 -6.07 -14.25 -0.91
N ASN A 584 -6.28 -13.66 -2.09
CA ASN A 584 -6.98 -12.38 -2.20
C ASN A 584 -8.50 -12.58 -2.21
N THR A 585 -9.23 -11.59 -1.68
CA THR A 585 -10.69 -11.49 -1.86
C THR A 585 -10.99 -10.40 -2.88
N ILE A 586 -11.50 -10.78 -4.04
CA ILE A 586 -11.71 -9.90 -5.21
C ILE A 586 -13.18 -9.93 -5.58
N SER A 587 -13.94 -8.95 -5.11
CA SER A 587 -15.40 -9.07 -5.04
C SER A 587 -16.12 -7.73 -5.22
N GLY A 588 -17.32 -7.77 -5.79
CA GLY A 588 -18.21 -6.63 -5.97
C GLY A 588 -17.71 -5.56 -6.94
N ASN A 589 -16.67 -5.82 -7.74
CA ASN A 589 -16.14 -4.84 -8.69
C ASN A 589 -17.05 -4.74 -9.92
N GLY A 590 -17.16 -3.53 -10.46
CA GLY A 590 -17.93 -3.26 -11.66
C GLY A 590 -19.19 -2.42 -11.47
N THR A 591 -19.57 -1.72 -12.54
CA THR A 591 -20.78 -0.89 -12.62
C THR A 591 -21.65 -1.23 -13.82
N ILE A 592 -21.08 -1.83 -14.88
CA ILE A 592 -21.76 -2.13 -16.14
C ILE A 592 -21.42 -3.56 -16.55
N SER A 593 -22.43 -4.44 -16.61
CA SER A 593 -22.26 -5.88 -16.84
C SER A 593 -21.40 -6.24 -18.05
N SER A 594 -21.48 -5.50 -19.15
CA SER A 594 -20.72 -5.80 -20.37
C SER A 594 -19.25 -5.38 -20.31
N GLN A 595 -18.86 -4.61 -19.30
CA GLN A 595 -17.50 -4.07 -19.14
C GLN A 595 -16.81 -4.57 -17.86
N SER A 596 -17.59 -5.06 -16.89
CA SER A 596 -17.12 -5.38 -15.56
C SER A 596 -16.50 -6.77 -15.43
N LYS A 597 -15.38 -6.83 -14.71
CA LYS A 597 -14.71 -8.08 -14.34
C LYS A 597 -14.15 -7.96 -12.93
N ASN A 598 -14.22 -9.00 -12.12
CA ASN A 598 -13.43 -9.00 -10.89
C ASN A 598 -11.94 -9.17 -11.21
N VAL A 599 -11.60 -10.09 -12.12
CA VAL A 599 -10.23 -10.34 -12.58
C VAL A 599 -10.17 -10.37 -14.11
N ASN A 600 -9.20 -9.67 -14.70
CA ASN A 600 -9.00 -9.56 -16.14
C ASN A 600 -7.54 -9.85 -16.52
N PHE A 601 -7.32 -11.04 -17.09
CA PHE A 601 -6.10 -11.42 -17.78
C PHE A 601 -6.15 -10.87 -19.21
N HIS A 602 -5.46 -9.75 -19.42
CA HIS A 602 -5.44 -9.00 -20.67
C HIS A 602 -4.09 -9.13 -21.36
N GLY A 603 -3.93 -10.14 -22.21
CA GLY A 603 -2.63 -10.48 -22.78
C GLY A 603 -1.64 -11.00 -21.73
N ALA A 604 -2.15 -11.43 -20.57
CA ALA A 604 -1.37 -11.96 -19.45
C ALA A 604 -0.89 -13.39 -19.70
N ASN A 605 0.37 -13.68 -19.40
CA ASN A 605 0.95 -15.02 -19.53
C ASN A 605 1.79 -15.43 -18.32
N ASP A 606 1.87 -16.74 -18.06
CA ASP A 606 2.73 -17.35 -17.04
C ASP A 606 2.41 -16.92 -15.59
N VAL A 607 1.13 -16.65 -15.29
CA VAL A 607 0.65 -16.31 -13.94
C VAL A 607 0.13 -17.56 -13.22
N HIS A 608 0.43 -17.68 -11.92
CA HIS A 608 -0.22 -18.64 -11.03
C HIS A 608 -1.22 -17.93 -10.11
N PHE A 609 -2.50 -18.16 -10.33
CA PHE A 609 -3.63 -17.56 -9.61
C PHE A 609 -4.35 -18.63 -8.79
N MET A 610 -4.12 -18.67 -7.47
CA MET A 610 -4.51 -19.79 -6.61
C MET A 610 -5.13 -19.35 -5.28
N SER A 611 -6.03 -20.15 -4.70
CA SER A 611 -6.60 -19.92 -3.35
C SER A 611 -7.31 -18.57 -3.18
N ASN A 612 -7.70 -17.90 -4.27
CA ASN A 612 -8.40 -16.62 -4.22
C ASN A 612 -9.91 -16.81 -4.09
N LYS A 613 -10.57 -15.80 -3.53
CA LYS A 613 -12.02 -15.73 -3.35
C LYS A 613 -12.55 -14.67 -4.29
N VAL A 614 -13.18 -15.08 -5.38
CA VAL A 614 -13.67 -14.21 -6.44
C VAL A 614 -15.19 -14.19 -6.41
N GLY A 615 -15.74 -13.05 -5.98
CA GLY A 615 -17.17 -12.82 -5.93
C GLY A 615 -17.89 -13.22 -4.63
N THR A 616 -17.13 -13.62 -3.61
CA THR A 616 -17.65 -13.89 -2.26
C THR A 616 -17.06 -12.91 -1.24
N LEU A 617 -17.56 -12.94 0.00
CA LEU A 617 -16.84 -12.40 1.15
C LEU A 617 -15.58 -13.25 1.46
N PRO A 618 -14.71 -12.81 2.39
CA PRO A 618 -13.47 -13.51 2.73
C PRO A 618 -13.66 -14.93 3.28
N ASP A 619 -14.86 -15.28 3.75
CA ASP A 619 -15.20 -16.65 4.18
C ASP A 619 -15.28 -17.65 3.01
N GLY A 620 -15.32 -17.16 1.76
CA GLY A 620 -15.44 -17.97 0.55
C GLY A 620 -16.80 -18.63 0.36
N ASN A 621 -17.81 -18.30 1.17
CA ASN A 621 -19.11 -18.95 1.17
C ASN A 621 -20.25 -17.92 1.04
N THR A 622 -20.09 -16.72 1.58
CA THR A 622 -21.11 -15.69 1.50
C THR A 622 -21.02 -14.95 0.17
N GLU A 623 -22.05 -15.08 -0.66
CA GLU A 623 -22.17 -14.33 -1.92
C GLU A 623 -22.23 -12.82 -1.68
N VAL A 624 -21.62 -12.04 -2.58
CA VAL A 624 -21.91 -10.61 -2.75
C VAL A 624 -22.49 -10.33 -4.13
N THR A 625 -23.15 -9.19 -4.29
CA THR A 625 -23.62 -8.78 -5.63
C THR A 625 -22.44 -8.48 -6.55
N ASN A 626 -22.16 -9.38 -7.50
CA ASN A 626 -21.18 -9.13 -8.57
C ASN A 626 -21.87 -8.87 -9.90
N ILE A 627 -21.27 -7.99 -10.70
CA ILE A 627 -21.76 -7.62 -12.02
C ILE A 627 -20.65 -7.88 -13.04
N GLY A 628 -21.01 -8.48 -14.18
CA GLY A 628 -20.09 -8.93 -15.20
C GLY A 628 -19.55 -10.34 -14.92
N VAL A 629 -18.31 -10.56 -15.34
CA VAL A 629 -17.63 -11.87 -15.27
C VAL A 629 -16.75 -11.96 -14.03
N GLY A 630 -16.57 -13.15 -13.47
CA GLY A 630 -15.59 -13.36 -12.39
C GLY A 630 -14.16 -13.21 -12.88
N ILE A 631 -13.71 -14.14 -13.70
CA ILE A 631 -12.37 -14.18 -14.27
C ILE A 631 -12.47 -14.16 -15.80
N LEU A 632 -11.79 -13.22 -16.44
CA LEU A 632 -11.71 -13.09 -17.89
C LEU A 632 -10.28 -13.37 -18.38
N LEU A 633 -10.10 -14.29 -19.32
CA LEU A 633 -8.86 -14.49 -20.08
C LEU A 633 -9.06 -14.01 -21.51
N ASN A 634 -8.22 -13.07 -21.95
CA ASN A 634 -8.28 -12.46 -23.27
C ASN A 634 -6.88 -12.39 -23.89
N ASN A 635 -6.65 -13.21 -24.91
CA ASN A 635 -5.33 -13.42 -25.54
C ASN A 635 -4.26 -13.79 -24.51
N SER A 636 -4.62 -14.64 -23.54
CA SER A 636 -3.83 -14.95 -22.36
C SER A 636 -3.47 -16.43 -22.32
N SER A 637 -2.19 -16.76 -22.24
CA SER A 637 -1.70 -18.13 -22.39
C SER A 637 -0.80 -18.58 -21.25
N ASN A 638 -0.67 -19.88 -21.06
CA ASN A 638 0.22 -20.50 -20.06
C ASN A 638 -0.10 -20.09 -18.60
N ASN A 639 -1.34 -19.73 -18.28
CA ASN A 639 -1.73 -19.36 -16.92
C ASN A 639 -2.27 -20.58 -16.15
N ILE A 640 -2.04 -20.61 -14.85
CA ILE A 640 -2.57 -21.61 -13.93
C ILE A 640 -3.61 -20.94 -13.04
N ILE A 641 -4.88 -21.29 -13.25
CA ILE A 641 -6.01 -20.86 -12.43
C ILE A 641 -6.35 -22.01 -11.48
N GLY A 642 -5.94 -21.87 -10.23
CA GLY A 642 -6.02 -22.87 -9.20
C GLY A 642 -4.66 -23.54 -9.02
N GLY A 643 -4.61 -24.87 -9.11
CA GLY A 643 -3.33 -25.57 -9.07
C GLY A 643 -3.43 -27.06 -9.30
N SER A 644 -2.51 -27.79 -8.66
CA SER A 644 -2.40 -29.24 -8.70
C SER A 644 -2.94 -29.92 -7.44
N THR A 645 -3.38 -29.14 -6.46
CA THR A 645 -3.93 -29.62 -5.18
C THR A 645 -5.19 -28.85 -4.80
N SER A 646 -6.05 -29.46 -3.97
CA SER A 646 -7.30 -28.83 -3.49
C SER A 646 -7.08 -27.51 -2.73
N ASN A 647 -5.94 -27.34 -2.06
CA ASN A 647 -5.62 -26.11 -1.34
C ASN A 647 -5.32 -24.92 -2.27
N GLU A 648 -4.93 -25.18 -3.52
CA GLU A 648 -4.65 -24.15 -4.52
C GLU A 648 -5.92 -23.69 -5.25
N GLY A 649 -7.06 -24.37 -5.03
CA GLY A 649 -8.34 -24.06 -5.66
C GLY A 649 -8.86 -22.66 -5.36
N ASN A 650 -9.32 -21.93 -6.39
CA ASN A 650 -10.03 -20.67 -6.20
C ASN A 650 -11.53 -20.91 -5.99
N SER A 651 -12.20 -20.02 -5.23
CA SER A 651 -13.67 -19.93 -5.22
C SER A 651 -14.13 -18.85 -6.18
N VAL A 652 -15.04 -19.17 -7.09
CA VAL A 652 -15.57 -18.25 -8.11
C VAL A 652 -17.08 -18.37 -8.19
N GLY A 653 -17.81 -17.32 -7.79
CA GLY A 653 -19.27 -17.36 -7.75
C GLY A 653 -19.94 -16.00 -7.55
N GLY A 654 -21.27 -15.97 -7.71
CA GLY A 654 -22.10 -14.78 -7.48
C GLY A 654 -22.09 -13.78 -8.63
N HIS A 655 -21.71 -14.22 -9.83
CA HIS A 655 -21.63 -13.37 -11.03
C HIS A 655 -22.92 -13.46 -11.86
N ASN A 656 -23.41 -12.33 -12.38
CA ASN A 656 -24.59 -12.34 -13.25
C ASN A 656 -24.30 -12.82 -14.69
N LEU A 657 -23.02 -12.98 -15.08
CA LEU A 657 -22.58 -13.64 -16.31
C LEU A 657 -21.92 -14.99 -15.98
N SER A 658 -20.79 -15.33 -16.61
CA SER A 658 -20.03 -16.55 -16.30
C SER A 658 -19.08 -16.35 -15.13
N GLY A 659 -18.75 -17.45 -14.44
CA GLY A 659 -17.65 -17.49 -13.47
C GLY A 659 -16.31 -17.21 -14.15
N ILE A 660 -15.97 -18.00 -15.17
CA ILE A 660 -14.73 -17.86 -15.95
C ILE A 660 -15.06 -17.78 -17.45
N ASN A 661 -14.50 -16.80 -18.15
CA ASN A 661 -14.56 -16.70 -19.61
C ASN A 661 -13.17 -16.67 -20.23
N VAL A 662 -12.98 -17.43 -21.30
CA VAL A 662 -11.76 -17.52 -22.08
C VAL A 662 -12.06 -17.13 -23.53
N PHE A 663 -11.40 -16.08 -24.03
CA PHE A 663 -11.65 -15.51 -25.35
C PHE A 663 -10.43 -15.58 -26.27
N PHE A 664 -10.72 -15.57 -27.57
CA PHE A 664 -9.76 -15.40 -28.67
C PHE A 664 -8.70 -16.50 -28.68
N ALA A 665 -7.41 -16.15 -28.69
CA ALA A 665 -6.31 -17.11 -28.69
C ALA A 665 -5.66 -17.15 -27.29
N SER A 666 -6.36 -17.75 -26.32
CA SER A 666 -5.90 -17.94 -24.94
C SER A 666 -5.55 -19.41 -24.72
N ASN A 667 -4.29 -19.76 -24.96
CA ASN A 667 -3.84 -21.15 -25.14
C ASN A 667 -3.11 -21.69 -23.91
N ASN A 668 -3.06 -23.01 -23.77
CA ASN A 668 -2.23 -23.68 -22.76
C ASN A 668 -2.51 -23.23 -21.30
N ASN A 669 -3.72 -22.81 -20.97
CA ASN A 669 -4.10 -22.47 -19.60
C ASN A 669 -4.62 -23.71 -18.88
N THR A 670 -4.32 -23.80 -17.58
CA THR A 670 -4.80 -24.88 -16.70
C THR A 670 -5.78 -24.33 -15.68
N PHE A 671 -6.95 -24.95 -15.57
CA PHE A 671 -7.97 -24.68 -14.57
C PHE A 671 -8.06 -25.91 -13.65
N GLY A 672 -7.42 -25.85 -12.48
CA GLY A 672 -7.25 -26.99 -11.59
C GLY A 672 -7.84 -26.78 -10.20
N TYR A 673 -8.61 -27.73 -9.67
CA TYR A 673 -9.09 -27.72 -8.27
C TYR A 673 -9.97 -26.52 -7.85
N ASN A 674 -10.57 -25.79 -8.78
CA ASN A 674 -11.41 -24.63 -8.45
C ASN A 674 -12.83 -25.04 -8.01
N HIS A 675 -13.41 -24.23 -7.13
CA HIS A 675 -14.80 -24.25 -6.70
C HIS A 675 -15.58 -23.18 -7.48
N ILE A 676 -16.34 -23.59 -8.50
CA ILE A 676 -17.02 -22.68 -9.43
C ILE A 676 -18.54 -22.81 -9.28
N GLY A 677 -19.17 -21.73 -8.83
CA GLY A 677 -20.60 -21.70 -8.48
C GLY A 677 -20.94 -22.41 -7.16
N VAL A 678 -19.92 -22.76 -6.38
CA VAL A 678 -20.04 -23.33 -5.03
C VAL A 678 -19.03 -22.68 -4.09
N GLY A 679 -19.41 -22.54 -2.82
CA GLY A 679 -18.54 -22.03 -1.77
C GLY A 679 -17.33 -22.92 -1.52
N LEU A 680 -16.36 -22.40 -0.78
CA LEU A 680 -15.18 -23.16 -0.32
C LEU A 680 -15.55 -24.36 0.55
N ASP A 681 -16.72 -24.33 1.20
CA ASP A 681 -17.26 -25.48 1.93
C ASP A 681 -17.71 -26.64 1.01
N GLY A 682 -17.73 -26.43 -0.31
CA GLY A 682 -18.16 -27.42 -1.30
C GLY A 682 -19.67 -27.66 -1.35
N ILE A 683 -20.47 -26.89 -0.60
CA ILE A 683 -21.92 -27.11 -0.44
C ILE A 683 -22.73 -25.83 -0.69
N THR A 684 -22.24 -24.66 -0.23
CA THR A 684 -22.97 -23.40 -0.33
C THR A 684 -23.16 -23.00 -1.79
N ASN A 685 -24.40 -22.76 -2.19
CA ASN A 685 -24.72 -22.33 -3.55
C ASN A 685 -24.41 -20.84 -3.73
N ILE A 686 -23.44 -20.55 -4.58
CA ILE A 686 -23.05 -19.19 -5.01
C ILE A 686 -23.00 -19.10 -6.54
N GLY A 687 -23.91 -19.80 -7.23
CA GLY A 687 -23.90 -20.01 -8.68
C GLY A 687 -23.65 -18.77 -9.56
N ASN A 688 -23.33 -19.00 -10.82
CA ASN A 688 -23.18 -17.93 -11.82
C ASN A 688 -24.39 -17.89 -12.77
N GLY A 689 -24.67 -16.71 -13.31
CA GLY A 689 -25.83 -16.44 -14.14
C GLY A 689 -25.84 -17.16 -15.49
N LEU A 690 -24.66 -17.50 -16.03
CA LEU A 690 -24.49 -18.20 -17.32
C LEU A 690 -23.66 -19.48 -17.15
N HIS A 691 -22.35 -19.43 -17.34
CA HIS A 691 -21.50 -20.62 -17.40
C HIS A 691 -20.58 -20.70 -16.18
N GLY A 692 -20.19 -21.90 -15.77
CA GLY A 692 -19.05 -22.07 -14.88
C GLY A 692 -17.77 -21.61 -15.58
N ILE A 693 -17.43 -22.28 -16.68
CA ILE A 693 -16.35 -21.91 -17.60
C ILE A 693 -16.90 -21.84 -19.03
N SER A 694 -16.64 -20.75 -19.75
CA SER A 694 -16.95 -20.64 -21.19
C SER A 694 -15.68 -20.33 -21.97
N ILE A 695 -15.39 -21.10 -23.02
CA ILE A 695 -14.24 -20.92 -23.90
C ILE A 695 -14.75 -20.64 -25.31
N THR A 696 -14.30 -19.55 -25.91
CA THR A 696 -14.67 -19.19 -27.28
C THR A 696 -13.51 -18.52 -28.03
N GLY A 697 -13.43 -18.75 -29.34
CA GLY A 697 -12.27 -18.36 -30.15
C GLY A 697 -11.38 -19.55 -30.49
N ALA A 698 -10.28 -19.32 -31.21
CA ALA A 698 -9.34 -20.36 -31.62
C ALA A 698 -8.36 -20.70 -30.49
N ASN A 699 -8.86 -21.33 -29.43
CA ASN A 699 -8.07 -21.71 -28.26
C ASN A 699 -7.55 -23.15 -28.39
N THR A 700 -6.30 -23.40 -28.00
CA THR A 700 -5.68 -24.74 -28.02
C THR A 700 -4.90 -25.07 -26.75
N GLY A 701 -4.86 -26.35 -26.37
CA GLY A 701 -4.02 -26.89 -25.31
C GLY A 701 -4.49 -26.55 -23.89
N ASN A 702 -5.72 -26.07 -23.71
CA ASN A 702 -6.24 -25.73 -22.37
C ASN A 702 -6.68 -27.00 -21.63
N THR A 703 -6.47 -27.03 -20.31
CA THR A 703 -6.83 -28.17 -19.46
C THR A 703 -7.76 -27.71 -18.35
N ILE A 704 -8.93 -28.32 -18.22
CA ILE A 704 -9.89 -28.13 -17.13
C ILE A 704 -9.91 -29.43 -16.33
N THR A 705 -9.36 -29.43 -15.12
CA THR A 705 -9.24 -30.67 -14.34
C THR A 705 -9.55 -30.52 -12.86
N ASN A 706 -10.13 -31.56 -12.26
CA ASN A 706 -10.33 -31.65 -10.81
C ASN A 706 -11.15 -30.50 -10.18
N ASN A 707 -11.97 -29.78 -10.96
CA ASN A 707 -12.80 -28.68 -10.45
C ASN A 707 -14.16 -29.18 -9.96
N ILE A 708 -14.77 -28.45 -9.03
CA ILE A 708 -16.20 -28.58 -8.70
C ILE A 708 -16.95 -27.45 -9.42
N ILE A 709 -17.82 -27.80 -10.38
CA ILE A 709 -18.54 -26.85 -11.23
C ILE A 709 -20.05 -27.10 -11.15
N THR A 710 -20.75 -26.25 -10.39
CA THR A 710 -22.16 -26.46 -10.07
C THR A 710 -22.95 -25.15 -9.98
N ASN A 711 -24.28 -25.24 -10.03
CA ASN A 711 -25.21 -24.11 -9.90
C ASN A 711 -25.07 -23.04 -11.00
N ASN A 712 -24.65 -23.41 -12.21
CA ASN A 712 -24.62 -22.53 -13.37
C ASN A 712 -25.72 -22.91 -14.38
N GLN A 713 -25.88 -22.17 -15.48
CA GLN A 713 -26.69 -22.68 -16.60
C GLN A 713 -26.00 -23.89 -17.24
N LYS A 714 -24.74 -23.73 -17.63
CA LYS A 714 -23.88 -24.83 -18.12
C LYS A 714 -22.61 -24.90 -17.29
N GLY A 715 -22.08 -26.10 -17.07
CA GLY A 715 -20.82 -26.28 -16.36
C GLY A 715 -19.65 -25.71 -17.17
N VAL A 716 -19.31 -26.38 -18.27
CA VAL A 716 -18.31 -25.96 -19.25
C VAL A 716 -18.97 -25.81 -20.62
N GLU A 717 -18.71 -24.69 -21.31
CA GLU A 717 -19.13 -24.46 -22.69
C GLU A 717 -17.91 -24.20 -23.58
N LEU A 718 -17.81 -24.90 -24.71
CA LEU A 718 -16.91 -24.53 -25.81
C LEU A 718 -17.74 -23.94 -26.95
N SER A 719 -17.66 -22.63 -27.18
CA SER A 719 -18.52 -21.98 -28.19
C SER A 719 -17.76 -21.70 -29.51
N PRO A 720 -18.26 -22.20 -30.66
CA PRO A 720 -17.63 -21.98 -31.97
C PRO A 720 -17.83 -20.55 -32.51
N ASN A 721 -18.63 -19.72 -31.84
CA ASN A 721 -19.14 -18.44 -32.36
C ASN A 721 -18.05 -17.44 -32.76
N LEU A 722 -16.89 -17.44 -32.07
CA LEU A 722 -15.76 -16.53 -32.34
C LEU A 722 -14.53 -17.24 -32.89
N GLY A 723 -14.63 -18.54 -33.16
CA GLY A 723 -13.53 -19.43 -33.54
C GLY A 723 -13.70 -20.80 -32.91
N VAL A 724 -12.98 -21.78 -33.45
CA VAL A 724 -13.09 -23.18 -33.07
C VAL A 724 -11.95 -23.53 -32.11
N SER A 725 -12.28 -23.82 -30.85
CA SER A 725 -11.33 -24.32 -29.86
C SER A 725 -11.09 -25.82 -30.07
N THR A 726 -9.85 -26.28 -30.06
CA THR A 726 -9.48 -27.71 -30.12
C THR A 726 -8.46 -28.01 -29.03
N GLN A 727 -8.16 -29.28 -28.75
CA GLN A 727 -7.19 -29.67 -27.74
C GLN A 727 -7.54 -29.09 -26.36
N VAL A 728 -8.83 -29.07 -26.01
CA VAL A 728 -9.33 -28.67 -24.68
C VAL A 728 -9.65 -29.93 -23.88
N THR A 729 -8.74 -30.31 -22.99
CA THR A 729 -8.88 -31.47 -22.12
C THR A 729 -9.80 -31.14 -20.95
N ILE A 730 -10.87 -31.90 -20.76
CA ILE A 730 -11.80 -31.77 -19.63
C ILE A 730 -11.79 -33.09 -18.85
N SER A 731 -11.11 -33.13 -17.70
CA SER A 731 -10.83 -34.40 -17.01
C SER A 731 -11.08 -34.35 -15.52
N GLU A 732 -11.65 -35.41 -14.94
CA GLU A 732 -11.88 -35.55 -13.48
C GLU A 732 -12.64 -34.38 -12.80
N ASN A 733 -13.49 -33.64 -13.52
CA ASN A 733 -14.28 -32.56 -12.93
C ASN A 733 -15.58 -33.08 -12.33
N SER A 734 -15.95 -32.57 -11.15
CA SER A 734 -17.26 -32.79 -10.53
C SER A 734 -18.27 -31.75 -11.02
N MET A 735 -19.17 -32.15 -11.91
CA MET A 735 -20.18 -31.27 -12.49
C MET A 735 -21.60 -31.76 -12.16
N PHE A 736 -22.40 -30.92 -11.51
CA PHE A 736 -23.77 -31.27 -11.10
C PHE A 736 -24.63 -30.03 -10.88
N ASN A 737 -25.95 -30.19 -10.86
CA ASN A 737 -26.92 -29.11 -10.61
C ASN A 737 -26.75 -27.87 -11.51
N ASN A 738 -26.13 -28.02 -12.70
CA ASN A 738 -26.20 -27.00 -13.73
C ASN A 738 -27.55 -27.15 -14.47
N SER A 739 -28.22 -26.05 -14.78
CA SER A 739 -29.62 -26.11 -15.26
C SER A 739 -29.80 -26.63 -16.69
N VAL A 740 -28.72 -26.80 -17.46
CA VAL A 740 -28.71 -27.25 -18.86
C VAL A 740 -27.82 -28.48 -19.04
N LEU A 741 -26.53 -28.29 -19.36
CA LEU A 741 -25.56 -29.37 -19.59
C LEU A 741 -24.34 -29.20 -18.69
N GLY A 742 -23.70 -30.32 -18.34
CA GLY A 742 -22.42 -30.32 -17.64
C GLY A 742 -21.30 -29.82 -18.54
N ILE A 743 -21.17 -30.43 -19.73
CA ILE A 743 -20.26 -30.02 -20.81
C ILE A 743 -21.12 -29.77 -22.05
N ASP A 744 -20.92 -28.64 -22.71
CA ASP A 744 -21.64 -28.25 -23.93
C ASP A 744 -20.63 -27.85 -25.03
N LEU A 745 -20.61 -28.61 -26.12
CA LEU A 745 -19.78 -28.34 -27.30
C LEU A 745 -20.54 -27.53 -28.36
N ILE A 746 -21.77 -27.93 -28.71
CA ILE A 746 -22.67 -27.17 -29.61
C ILE A 746 -24.15 -27.52 -29.32
N GLY A 747 -24.46 -27.93 -28.10
CA GLY A 747 -25.60 -28.79 -27.75
C GLY A 747 -25.28 -30.26 -27.99
N THR A 748 -26.27 -31.15 -27.78
CA THR A 748 -26.09 -32.61 -27.93
C THR A 748 -25.54 -32.96 -29.30
N THR A 749 -24.30 -33.44 -29.32
CA THR A 749 -23.60 -33.92 -30.52
C THR A 749 -24.16 -35.28 -30.97
N GLU A 750 -24.29 -35.48 -32.29
CA GLU A 750 -24.65 -36.80 -32.83
C GLU A 750 -23.42 -37.72 -32.69
N ASN A 751 -23.62 -38.92 -32.15
CA ASN A 751 -22.56 -39.90 -31.98
C ASN A 751 -22.61 -40.87 -33.16
N ASP A 752 -21.67 -40.79 -34.10
CA ASP A 752 -21.70 -41.59 -35.33
C ASP A 752 -20.37 -42.30 -35.65
N VAL A 753 -20.44 -43.38 -36.44
CA VAL A 753 -19.35 -44.37 -36.62
C VAL A 753 -18.21 -43.87 -37.54
N GLU A 754 -18.36 -42.69 -38.16
CA GLU A 754 -17.41 -42.16 -39.15
C GLU A 754 -16.97 -40.71 -38.89
N ASP A 755 -17.34 -40.13 -37.73
CA ASP A 755 -17.12 -38.76 -37.23
C ASP A 755 -15.98 -38.00 -37.90
N ALA A 756 -16.25 -37.40 -39.06
CA ALA A 756 -15.33 -36.50 -39.75
C ALA A 756 -15.57 -35.05 -39.30
N ASP A 757 -16.19 -34.86 -38.15
CA ASP A 757 -16.77 -33.58 -37.80
C ASP A 757 -15.69 -32.54 -37.51
N THR A 758 -16.00 -31.33 -37.96
CA THR A 758 -15.18 -30.16 -37.73
C THR A 758 -15.92 -29.26 -36.78
N GLY A 759 -15.31 -28.91 -35.66
CA GLY A 759 -15.95 -28.11 -34.63
C GLY A 759 -15.11 -28.07 -33.38
N VAL A 760 -15.69 -27.54 -32.30
CA VAL A 760 -14.96 -27.44 -31.04
C VAL A 760 -14.60 -28.84 -30.54
N ASN A 761 -13.35 -29.03 -30.10
CA ASN A 761 -12.79 -30.35 -29.78
C ASN A 761 -13.02 -31.41 -30.86
N ASN A 762 -13.02 -31.01 -32.15
CA ASN A 762 -13.36 -31.87 -33.28
C ASN A 762 -14.67 -32.64 -33.10
N LEU A 763 -15.58 -32.13 -32.25
CA LEU A 763 -16.83 -32.78 -31.85
C LEU A 763 -16.66 -34.23 -31.39
N GLN A 764 -15.52 -34.52 -30.72
CA GLN A 764 -15.15 -35.85 -30.24
C GLN A 764 -16.35 -36.66 -29.72
N ASN A 765 -16.59 -37.81 -30.35
CA ASN A 765 -17.62 -38.75 -29.95
C ASN A 765 -17.57 -39.14 -28.47
N THR A 766 -18.74 -39.35 -27.88
CA THR A 766 -18.90 -39.82 -26.50
C THR A 766 -18.84 -41.35 -26.40
N PRO A 767 -18.43 -41.94 -25.27
CA PRO A 767 -18.51 -43.38 -25.06
C PRO A 767 -19.96 -43.89 -24.99
N GLU A 768 -20.26 -44.97 -25.71
CA GLU A 768 -21.53 -45.68 -25.63
C GLU A 768 -21.41 -46.88 -24.69
N ILE A 769 -22.03 -46.79 -23.51
CA ILE A 769 -22.07 -47.89 -22.55
C ILE A 769 -23.22 -48.84 -22.92
N SER A 770 -22.89 -50.07 -23.29
CA SER A 770 -23.85 -51.09 -23.75
C SER A 770 -24.27 -52.06 -22.65
N ALA A 771 -23.44 -52.25 -21.61
CA ALA A 771 -23.79 -53.06 -20.45
C ALA A 771 -22.99 -52.63 -19.21
N ILE A 772 -23.64 -52.67 -18.04
CA ILE A 772 -23.00 -52.57 -16.73
C ILE A 772 -23.42 -53.80 -15.92
N ASN A 773 -22.48 -54.65 -15.52
CA ASN A 773 -22.71 -55.85 -14.73
C ASN A 773 -22.09 -55.70 -13.33
N TYR A 774 -22.88 -55.90 -12.28
CA TYR A 774 -22.35 -55.92 -10.91
C TYR A 774 -21.64 -57.25 -10.64
N LEU A 775 -20.37 -57.19 -10.22
CA LEU A 775 -19.56 -58.38 -9.94
C LEU A 775 -19.55 -58.79 -8.46
N GLY A 776 -20.12 -57.98 -7.57
CA GLY A 776 -20.07 -58.19 -6.11
C GLY A 776 -19.05 -57.29 -5.40
N GLY A 777 -19.35 -56.87 -4.17
CA GLY A 777 -18.53 -55.91 -3.42
C GLY A 777 -18.65 -54.50 -4.02
N ASP A 778 -17.52 -53.85 -4.27
CA ASP A 778 -17.45 -52.50 -4.86
C ASP A 778 -17.11 -52.55 -6.37
N ALA A 779 -17.15 -53.72 -7.02
CA ALA A 779 -16.70 -53.91 -8.41
C ALA A 779 -17.87 -53.97 -9.41
N ILE A 780 -17.73 -53.22 -10.51
CA ILE A 780 -18.62 -53.26 -11.67
C ILE A 780 -17.84 -53.55 -12.95
N GLU A 781 -18.44 -54.31 -13.85
CA GLU A 781 -17.95 -54.57 -15.19
C GLU A 781 -18.70 -53.69 -16.18
N ILE A 782 -17.99 -52.88 -16.95
CA ILE A 782 -18.56 -51.98 -17.96
C ILE A 782 -18.14 -52.45 -19.34
N THR A 783 -19.12 -52.66 -20.21
CA THR A 783 -18.91 -52.88 -21.65
C THR A 783 -19.30 -51.62 -22.40
N TYR A 784 -18.35 -51.06 -23.14
CA TYR A 784 -18.54 -49.81 -23.87
C TYR A 784 -17.80 -49.82 -25.22
N GLU A 785 -18.16 -48.90 -26.11
CA GLU A 785 -17.38 -48.57 -27.30
C GLU A 785 -17.39 -47.06 -27.53
N VAL A 786 -16.38 -46.54 -28.24
CA VAL A 786 -16.41 -45.16 -28.72
C VAL A 786 -16.49 -45.24 -30.24
N PRO A 787 -17.54 -44.72 -30.88
CA PRO A 787 -17.74 -44.84 -32.33
C PRO A 787 -16.79 -43.94 -33.15
N SER A 788 -15.58 -43.65 -32.67
CA SER A 788 -14.57 -42.88 -33.39
C SER A 788 -13.72 -43.74 -34.32
N SER A 789 -13.46 -43.28 -35.54
CA SER A 789 -12.46 -43.88 -36.43
C SER A 789 -11.05 -43.40 -36.09
N ILE A 790 -10.03 -44.26 -36.29
CA ILE A 790 -8.60 -43.88 -36.16
C ILE A 790 -8.15 -42.77 -37.13
N SER A 791 -8.97 -42.46 -38.14
CA SER A 791 -8.70 -41.36 -39.08
C SER A 791 -9.09 -39.98 -38.53
N ASN A 792 -9.95 -39.95 -37.51
CA ASN A 792 -10.62 -38.72 -37.07
C ASN A 792 -10.36 -38.40 -35.59
N SER A 793 -10.14 -39.41 -34.75
CA SER A 793 -9.61 -39.24 -33.39
C SER A 793 -8.22 -39.82 -33.30
N VAL A 794 -7.34 -39.16 -32.54
CA VAL A 794 -5.98 -39.66 -32.32
C VAL A 794 -5.98 -40.60 -31.12
N TYR A 795 -5.60 -41.85 -31.35
CA TYR A 795 -5.56 -42.90 -30.32
C TYR A 795 -4.21 -42.94 -29.57
N PRO A 796 -4.15 -43.48 -28.34
CA PRO A 796 -5.29 -44.02 -27.57
C PRO A 796 -6.21 -42.93 -27.03
N LEU A 797 -7.51 -43.25 -26.88
CA LEU A 797 -8.45 -42.39 -26.17
C LEU A 797 -8.39 -42.68 -24.67
N VAL A 798 -8.61 -41.66 -23.83
CA VAL A 798 -8.84 -41.79 -22.39
C VAL A 798 -10.34 -41.72 -22.13
N ILE A 799 -10.88 -42.74 -21.48
CA ILE A 799 -12.31 -42.86 -21.16
C ILE A 799 -12.48 -42.70 -19.66
N GLU A 800 -13.23 -41.70 -19.23
CA GLU A 800 -13.45 -41.43 -17.81
C GLU A 800 -14.91 -41.73 -17.44
N PHE A 801 -15.12 -42.48 -16.37
CA PHE A 801 -16.45 -42.89 -15.90
C PHE A 801 -16.85 -42.11 -14.65
N PHE A 802 -18.10 -41.66 -14.60
CA PHE A 802 -18.62 -40.83 -13.52
C PHE A 802 -19.97 -41.33 -13.02
N GLY A 803 -20.16 -41.31 -11.70
CA GLY A 803 -21.48 -41.31 -11.07
C GLY A 803 -22.18 -39.99 -11.37
N ALA A 804 -23.41 -40.06 -11.87
CA ALA A 804 -24.10 -38.92 -12.46
C ALA A 804 -25.35 -38.51 -11.71
N VAL A 805 -25.60 -37.21 -11.65
CA VAL A 805 -26.88 -36.63 -11.21
C VAL A 805 -27.43 -35.82 -12.37
N THR A 806 -28.66 -36.08 -12.80
CA THR A 806 -29.31 -35.39 -13.94
C THR A 806 -28.44 -35.37 -15.21
N SER A 807 -27.79 -36.50 -15.51
CA SER A 807 -26.91 -36.68 -16.68
C SER A 807 -25.64 -35.80 -16.70
N GLN A 808 -25.17 -35.38 -15.53
CA GLN A 808 -23.90 -34.66 -15.36
C GLN A 808 -22.98 -35.46 -14.44
N GLY A 809 -21.71 -35.65 -14.83
CA GLY A 809 -20.74 -36.44 -14.07
C GLY A 809 -20.34 -35.74 -12.77
N LYS A 810 -20.86 -36.22 -11.63
CA LYS A 810 -20.62 -35.65 -10.30
C LYS A 810 -19.43 -36.30 -9.60
N TYR A 811 -19.34 -37.63 -9.64
CA TYR A 811 -18.32 -38.37 -8.91
C TYR A 811 -17.46 -39.16 -9.87
N PHE A 812 -16.18 -38.81 -9.99
CA PHE A 812 -15.23 -39.61 -10.76
C PHE A 812 -15.09 -41.01 -10.14
N ILE A 813 -15.12 -42.04 -10.99
CA ILE A 813 -15.01 -43.44 -10.59
C ILE A 813 -13.61 -43.96 -10.91
N ASP A 814 -13.30 -44.05 -12.21
CA ASP A 814 -12.05 -44.57 -12.74
C ASP A 814 -11.90 -44.15 -14.21
N SER A 815 -10.73 -44.41 -14.79
CA SER A 815 -10.44 -44.19 -16.21
C SER A 815 -9.92 -45.45 -16.90
N ASP A 816 -10.06 -45.49 -18.23
CA ASP A 816 -9.52 -46.57 -19.07
C ASP A 816 -8.84 -46.02 -20.32
N THR A 817 -7.86 -46.76 -20.83
CA THR A 817 -7.15 -46.46 -22.08
C THR A 817 -7.75 -47.28 -23.21
N TYR A 818 -8.35 -46.61 -24.19
CA TYR A 818 -9.01 -47.21 -25.33
C TYR A 818 -8.09 -47.13 -26.57
N GLU A 819 -7.42 -48.25 -26.87
CA GLU A 819 -6.31 -48.32 -27.83
C GLU A 819 -6.73 -48.36 -29.32
N ALA A 820 -7.94 -48.85 -29.60
CA ALA A 820 -8.47 -48.97 -30.95
C ALA A 820 -10.01 -49.09 -30.93
N PRO A 821 -10.71 -48.75 -32.04
CA PRO A 821 -12.16 -48.89 -32.14
C PRO A 821 -12.65 -50.35 -31.95
N GLY A 822 -13.84 -50.49 -31.37
CA GLY A 822 -14.54 -51.75 -31.10
C GLY A 822 -14.98 -51.91 -29.64
N SER A 823 -15.95 -52.79 -29.40
CA SER A 823 -16.45 -53.06 -28.05
C SER A 823 -15.35 -53.55 -27.10
N LYS A 824 -15.26 -52.93 -25.92
CA LYS A 824 -14.31 -53.25 -24.85
C LYS A 824 -15.07 -53.46 -23.55
N THR A 825 -14.69 -54.48 -22.80
CA THR A 825 -15.20 -54.75 -21.45
C THR A 825 -14.07 -54.58 -20.44
N ILE A 826 -14.32 -53.80 -19.39
CA ILE A 826 -13.39 -53.55 -18.29
C ILE A 826 -14.07 -53.80 -16.94
N THR A 827 -13.27 -53.97 -15.91
CA THR A 827 -13.75 -53.99 -14.52
C THR A 827 -13.20 -52.77 -13.80
N ILE A 828 -14.08 -51.96 -13.21
CA ILE A 828 -13.72 -50.81 -12.39
C ILE A 828 -14.29 -50.97 -10.97
N ASN A 829 -13.64 -50.34 -10.00
CA ASN A 829 -14.09 -50.36 -8.61
C ASN A 829 -14.70 -49.00 -8.24
N ILE A 830 -15.88 -49.03 -7.63
CA ILE A 830 -16.51 -47.87 -7.02
C ILE A 830 -15.65 -47.39 -5.85
N PRO A 831 -15.36 -46.09 -5.74
CA PRO A 831 -14.53 -45.54 -4.66
C PRO A 831 -15.09 -45.89 -3.26
N ASN A 832 -14.21 -46.37 -2.38
CA ASN A 832 -14.56 -46.71 -1.00
C ASN A 832 -15.10 -45.49 -0.23
N GLY A 833 -16.20 -45.66 0.50
CA GLY A 833 -16.75 -44.65 1.42
C GLY A 833 -17.78 -43.70 0.80
N PHE A 834 -18.16 -43.92 -0.46
CA PHE A 834 -19.28 -43.23 -1.11
C PHE A 834 -20.55 -44.09 -1.07
N ASP A 835 -21.71 -43.45 -1.18
CA ASP A 835 -22.99 -44.15 -1.24
C ASP A 835 -23.11 -44.87 -2.60
N PRO A 836 -23.36 -46.19 -2.66
CA PRO A 836 -23.61 -46.87 -3.93
C PRO A 836 -24.70 -46.19 -4.78
N ASP A 837 -25.68 -45.55 -4.14
CA ASP A 837 -26.77 -44.82 -4.81
C ASP A 837 -26.25 -43.59 -5.59
N ASP A 838 -25.08 -43.01 -5.23
CA ASP A 838 -24.43 -41.91 -5.95
C ASP A 838 -23.91 -42.33 -7.34
N TYR A 839 -23.86 -43.63 -7.63
CA TYR A 839 -23.34 -44.21 -8.87
C TYR A 839 -24.40 -44.92 -9.70
N ASP A 840 -25.69 -44.88 -9.31
CA ASP A 840 -26.84 -45.53 -9.99
C ASP A 840 -26.92 -45.22 -11.47
N VAL A 841 -26.50 -44.01 -11.82
CA VAL A 841 -26.41 -43.52 -13.17
C VAL A 841 -24.94 -43.31 -13.49
N ILE A 842 -24.46 -43.93 -14.57
CA ILE A 842 -23.10 -43.72 -15.07
C ILE A 842 -23.18 -42.90 -16.35
N VAL A 843 -22.30 -41.90 -16.45
CA VAL A 843 -21.95 -41.21 -17.70
C VAL A 843 -20.45 -41.33 -17.93
N ALA A 844 -20.01 -41.13 -19.16
CA ALA A 844 -18.60 -41.15 -19.50
C ALA A 844 -18.23 -40.06 -20.50
N THR A 845 -16.95 -39.69 -20.52
CA THR A 845 -16.34 -38.82 -21.52
C THR A 845 -15.24 -39.59 -22.25
N ALA A 846 -14.96 -39.20 -23.49
CA ALA A 846 -13.79 -39.65 -24.23
C ALA A 846 -12.88 -38.45 -24.52
N THR A 847 -11.59 -38.61 -24.27
CA THR A 847 -10.56 -37.63 -24.63
C THR A 847 -9.55 -38.26 -25.58
N ASP A 848 -9.33 -37.66 -26.75
CA ASP A 848 -8.31 -38.17 -27.67
C ASP A 848 -6.87 -37.83 -27.24
N ALA A 849 -5.88 -38.40 -27.90
CA ALA A 849 -4.47 -38.21 -27.57
C ALA A 849 -3.95 -36.79 -27.88
N GLU A 850 -4.73 -35.96 -28.57
CA GLU A 850 -4.44 -34.53 -28.76
C GLU A 850 -5.14 -33.64 -27.71
N GLY A 851 -5.98 -34.23 -26.84
CA GLY A 851 -6.66 -33.53 -25.75
C GLY A 851 -8.06 -33.02 -26.10
N ASN A 852 -8.69 -33.53 -27.16
CA ASN A 852 -10.08 -33.18 -27.48
C ASN A 852 -11.04 -34.04 -26.64
N THR A 853 -11.75 -33.44 -25.69
CA THR A 853 -12.75 -34.12 -24.85
C THR A 853 -14.17 -33.95 -25.36
N SER A 854 -14.94 -35.03 -25.32
CA SER A 854 -16.38 -35.11 -25.64
C SER A 854 -17.29 -34.45 -24.59
N GLU A 855 -18.58 -34.32 -24.90
CA GLU A 855 -19.62 -34.11 -23.87
C GLU A 855 -19.77 -35.35 -22.96
N PHE A 856 -20.62 -35.27 -21.93
CA PHE A 856 -21.03 -36.49 -21.21
C PHE A 856 -21.94 -37.33 -22.11
N GLY A 857 -21.60 -38.61 -22.27
CA GLY A 857 -22.42 -39.58 -22.98
C GLY A 857 -23.77 -39.85 -22.32
N ILE A 858 -24.60 -40.66 -22.97
CA ILE A 858 -25.95 -41.00 -22.50
C ILE A 858 -25.87 -41.64 -21.12
N SER A 859 -26.70 -41.17 -20.20
CA SER A 859 -26.87 -41.76 -18.88
C SER A 859 -27.38 -43.19 -18.96
N VAL A 860 -26.59 -44.13 -18.44
CA VAL A 860 -26.97 -45.53 -18.34
C VAL A 860 -27.19 -45.87 -16.88
N ASN A 861 -28.38 -46.38 -16.57
CA ASN A 861 -28.64 -46.93 -15.24
C ASN A 861 -27.92 -48.27 -15.14
N TYR A 862 -27.11 -48.47 -14.11
CA TYR A 862 -26.78 -49.83 -13.74
C TYR A 862 -28.02 -50.40 -13.02
N SER A 863 -28.76 -51.26 -13.72
CA SER A 863 -29.77 -52.06 -13.02
C SER A 863 -29.00 -53.00 -12.11
N LEU A 864 -29.19 -52.90 -10.79
CA LEU A 864 -29.02 -54.07 -9.94
C LEU A 864 -29.80 -55.19 -10.63
N GLY A 865 -29.09 -56.14 -11.23
CA GLY A 865 -29.70 -57.39 -11.60
C GLY A 865 -30.40 -57.91 -10.34
N ASN A 866 -31.58 -58.53 -10.50
CA ASN A 866 -32.36 -59.13 -9.43
C ASN A 866 -31.59 -60.16 -8.54
N SER A 867 -30.26 -60.26 -8.63
CA SER A 867 -29.39 -61.04 -7.76
C SER A 867 -29.20 -60.43 -6.36
N GLN A 868 -29.62 -59.19 -6.09
CA GLN A 868 -29.47 -58.56 -4.76
C GLN A 868 -30.73 -58.47 -3.89
N PHE A 869 -31.85 -59.07 -4.32
CA PHE A 869 -32.67 -59.79 -3.36
C PHE A 869 -32.20 -61.25 -3.34
N GLU A 870 -31.03 -61.54 -2.77
CA GLU A 870 -31.04 -62.68 -1.86
C GLU A 870 -32.01 -62.27 -0.74
N THR A 871 -33.31 -62.50 -0.95
CA THR A 871 -34.12 -62.95 0.17
C THR A 871 -33.29 -64.08 0.74
N ASN A 872 -32.77 -63.93 1.96
CA ASN A 872 -32.27 -65.05 2.73
C ASN A 872 -33.44 -66.03 2.80
N SER A 873 -33.58 -66.91 1.81
CA SER A 873 -34.85 -67.56 1.57
C SER A 873 -34.89 -68.75 2.51
N PHE A 874 -35.34 -68.53 3.74
CA PHE A 874 -35.54 -69.62 4.66
C PHE A 874 -36.70 -70.46 4.16
N LYS A 875 -36.43 -71.72 3.84
CA LYS A 875 -37.49 -72.66 3.49
C LYS A 875 -37.98 -73.34 4.76
N LEU A 876 -39.26 -73.13 5.05
CA LEU A 876 -39.93 -73.74 6.18
C LEU A 876 -40.80 -74.92 5.73
N TYR A 877 -40.47 -76.12 6.19
CA TYR A 877 -41.21 -77.32 5.78
C TYR A 877 -41.27 -78.40 6.87
N PRO A 878 -42.30 -79.26 6.87
CA PRO A 878 -43.56 -79.09 6.15
C PRO A 878 -44.38 -77.95 6.77
N ASN A 879 -44.99 -77.10 5.95
CA ASN A 879 -45.98 -76.11 6.40
C ASN A 879 -47.27 -76.31 5.57
N PRO A 880 -48.37 -76.81 6.15
CA PRO A 880 -48.62 -76.98 7.59
C PRO A 880 -47.87 -78.15 8.25
N VAL A 881 -47.44 -77.97 9.51
CA VAL A 881 -46.61 -78.89 10.29
C VAL A 881 -47.41 -79.72 11.30
N SER A 882 -47.01 -80.98 11.52
CA SER A 882 -47.54 -81.83 12.60
C SER A 882 -46.68 -81.76 13.85
N ASN A 883 -45.47 -82.32 13.86
CA ASN A 883 -44.66 -82.38 15.09
C ASN A 883 -43.27 -81.75 14.96
N ARG A 884 -42.69 -81.70 13.75
CA ARG A 884 -41.32 -81.26 13.49
C ARG A 884 -41.30 -80.31 12.31
N LEU A 885 -40.76 -79.12 12.54
CA LEU A 885 -40.63 -78.04 11.59
C LEU A 885 -39.15 -77.87 11.24
N PHE A 886 -38.83 -77.91 9.96
CA PHE A 886 -37.48 -77.71 9.46
C PHE A 886 -37.34 -76.33 8.85
N ILE A 887 -36.26 -75.65 9.20
CA ILE A 887 -35.84 -74.35 8.65
C ILE A 887 -34.55 -74.62 7.90
N GLN A 888 -34.54 -74.34 6.59
CA GLN A 888 -33.34 -74.45 5.79
C GLN A 888 -32.88 -73.05 5.36
N SER A 889 -31.65 -72.69 5.73
CA SER A 889 -30.98 -71.44 5.39
C SER A 889 -29.95 -71.67 4.28
N SER A 890 -29.76 -70.68 3.41
CA SER A 890 -28.65 -70.64 2.44
C SER A 890 -27.34 -70.15 3.05
N VAL A 891 -27.37 -69.61 4.29
CA VAL A 891 -26.23 -68.96 4.96
C VAL A 891 -25.94 -69.60 6.33
N PHE A 892 -24.66 -69.87 6.62
CA PHE A 892 -24.18 -70.41 7.91
C PHE A 892 -23.95 -69.27 8.91
N GLU A 893 -24.94 -68.99 9.76
CA GLU A 893 -24.88 -67.99 10.83
C GLU A 893 -25.63 -68.49 12.08
N ALA A 894 -25.31 -67.94 13.26
CA ALA A 894 -26.05 -68.21 14.49
C ALA A 894 -27.33 -67.37 14.55
N TYR A 895 -28.48 -68.04 14.64
CA TYR A 895 -29.80 -67.40 14.72
C TYR A 895 -30.44 -67.63 16.07
N HIS A 896 -31.12 -66.59 16.58
CA HIS A 896 -32.09 -66.69 17.65
C HIS A 896 -33.49 -66.84 17.06
N LEU A 897 -34.14 -67.96 17.33
CA LEU A 897 -35.43 -68.34 16.78
C LEU A 897 -36.50 -68.24 17.86
N GLU A 898 -37.60 -67.55 17.58
CA GLU A 898 -38.75 -67.43 18.47
C GLU A 898 -40.06 -67.76 17.74
N ILE A 899 -40.81 -68.74 18.22
CA ILE A 899 -42.17 -69.00 17.74
C ILE A 899 -43.14 -68.20 18.59
N ILE A 900 -43.99 -67.43 17.94
CA ILE A 900 -44.96 -66.52 18.53
C ILE A 900 -46.37 -66.94 18.12
N ASN A 901 -47.30 -66.97 19.07
CA ASN A 901 -48.71 -67.21 18.78
C ASN A 901 -49.41 -65.94 18.24
N THR A 902 -50.67 -66.05 17.81
CA THR A 902 -51.43 -64.90 17.27
C THR A 902 -51.72 -63.79 18.30
N LEU A 903 -51.44 -64.01 19.60
CA LEU A 903 -51.56 -63.01 20.65
C LEU A 903 -50.22 -62.28 20.92
N GLY A 904 -49.16 -62.58 20.16
CA GLY A 904 -47.84 -61.97 20.33
C GLY A 904 -46.98 -62.59 21.44
N GLN A 905 -47.38 -63.74 22.00
CA GLN A 905 -46.61 -64.41 23.06
C GLN A 905 -45.61 -65.39 22.46
N VAL A 906 -44.35 -65.34 22.92
CA VAL A 906 -43.31 -66.32 22.58
C VAL A 906 -43.65 -67.65 23.25
N VAL A 907 -43.90 -68.68 22.45
CA VAL A 907 -44.28 -70.04 22.90
C VAL A 907 -43.13 -71.04 22.78
N LEU A 908 -42.09 -70.72 22.02
CA LEU A 908 -40.86 -71.50 21.91
C LEU A 908 -39.71 -70.58 21.51
N SER A 909 -38.54 -70.73 22.13
CA SER A 909 -37.33 -70.01 21.76
C SER A 909 -36.13 -70.97 21.70
N LYS A 910 -35.28 -70.83 20.68
CA LYS A 910 -34.09 -71.68 20.47
C LYS A 910 -33.00 -70.87 19.78
N LYS A 911 -31.74 -71.06 20.19
CA LYS A 911 -30.57 -70.59 19.44
C LYS A 911 -29.94 -71.75 18.69
N ASP A 912 -29.65 -71.58 17.41
CA ASP A 912 -29.05 -72.61 16.56
C ASP A 912 -28.15 -71.97 15.50
N ASN A 913 -27.14 -72.69 15.02
CA ASN A 913 -26.15 -72.19 14.07
C ASN A 913 -25.91 -73.15 12.89
N ASN A 914 -26.84 -74.09 12.67
CA ASN A 914 -26.79 -75.03 11.55
C ASN A 914 -27.55 -74.51 10.33
N LEU A 915 -27.11 -74.90 9.13
CA LEU A 915 -27.80 -74.60 7.85
C LEU A 915 -29.20 -75.22 7.73
N SER A 916 -29.46 -76.27 8.50
CA SER A 916 -30.77 -76.93 8.59
C SER A 916 -31.11 -77.11 10.06
N ILE A 917 -32.14 -76.40 10.52
CA ILE A 917 -32.55 -76.36 11.93
C ILE A 917 -33.85 -77.15 12.08
N GLU A 918 -33.87 -78.09 13.00
CA GLU A 918 -35.09 -78.81 13.40
C GLU A 918 -35.67 -78.19 14.69
N LEU A 919 -36.95 -77.84 14.62
CA LEU A 919 -37.77 -77.41 15.74
C LEU A 919 -38.87 -78.44 16.02
N GLU A 920 -38.91 -78.96 17.24
CA GLU A 920 -40.00 -79.82 17.70
C GLU A 920 -41.15 -78.96 18.23
N VAL A 921 -42.29 -79.02 17.54
CA VAL A 921 -43.50 -78.21 17.79
C VAL A 921 -44.69 -79.06 18.22
N SER A 922 -44.45 -80.29 18.68
CA SER A 922 -45.46 -81.25 19.11
C SER A 922 -46.30 -80.75 20.30
N SER A 923 -45.73 -79.89 21.14
CA SER A 923 -46.38 -79.26 22.30
C SER A 923 -47.28 -78.08 21.94
N LEU A 924 -47.20 -77.55 20.71
CA LEU A 924 -48.02 -76.42 20.27
C LEU A 924 -49.44 -76.89 19.92
N SER A 925 -50.43 -76.10 20.31
CA SER A 925 -51.84 -76.33 19.94
C SER A 925 -52.06 -76.12 18.44
N LYS A 926 -53.13 -76.71 17.88
CA LYS A 926 -53.48 -76.48 16.47
C LYS A 926 -53.79 -75.00 16.25
N GLY A 927 -53.17 -74.37 15.25
CA GLY A 927 -53.32 -72.93 15.05
C GLY A 927 -52.24 -72.31 14.17
N LEU A 928 -52.32 -70.99 14.06
CA LEU A 928 -51.36 -70.19 13.32
C LEU A 928 -50.27 -69.65 14.23
N TYR A 929 -49.02 -69.75 13.77
CA TYR A 929 -47.84 -69.27 14.48
C TYR A 929 -46.92 -68.48 13.54
N PHE A 930 -46.13 -67.59 14.12
CA PHE A 930 -45.08 -66.83 13.44
C PHE A 930 -43.73 -67.25 14.02
N LEU A 931 -42.77 -67.57 13.17
CA LEU A 931 -41.39 -67.83 13.56
C LEU A 931 -40.59 -66.56 13.26
N ASN A 932 -40.14 -65.88 14.31
CA ASN A 932 -39.19 -64.78 14.22
C ASN A 932 -37.77 -65.34 14.31
N MET A 933 -36.88 -64.84 13.47
CA MET A 933 -35.48 -65.26 13.42
C MET A 933 -34.62 -64.02 13.42
N THR A 934 -33.74 -63.91 14.40
CA THR A 934 -32.86 -62.76 14.59
C THR A 934 -31.41 -63.23 14.49
N SER A 935 -30.64 -62.65 13.57
CA SER A 935 -29.19 -62.91 13.48
C SER A 935 -28.41 -62.16 14.58
N GLU A 936 -27.17 -62.57 14.86
CA GLU A 936 -26.31 -61.85 15.81
C GLU A 936 -25.96 -60.43 15.33
N LYS A 937 -26.06 -60.17 14.01
CA LYS A 937 -25.90 -58.85 13.40
C LYS A 937 -27.21 -58.01 13.41
N GLY A 938 -28.24 -58.45 14.14
CA GLY A 938 -29.47 -57.69 14.35
C GLY A 938 -30.49 -57.73 13.21
N HIS A 939 -30.29 -58.57 12.19
CA HIS A 939 -31.25 -58.72 11.09
C HIS A 939 -32.40 -59.64 11.55
N THR A 940 -33.65 -59.27 11.28
CA THR A 940 -34.84 -60.01 11.72
C THR A 940 -35.73 -60.41 10.56
N GLU A 941 -36.16 -61.67 10.52
CA GLU A 941 -37.13 -62.19 9.54
C GLU A 941 -38.27 -62.94 10.25
N THR A 942 -39.50 -62.80 9.75
CA THR A 942 -40.69 -63.43 10.35
C THR A 942 -41.43 -64.29 9.33
N ILE A 943 -41.55 -65.59 9.62
CA ILE A 943 -42.17 -66.57 8.72
C ILE A 943 -43.39 -67.21 9.36
N LYS A 944 -44.50 -67.20 8.63
CA LYS A 944 -45.79 -67.74 9.09
C LYS A 944 -45.89 -69.25 8.85
N PHE A 945 -46.33 -70.02 9.86
CA PHE A 945 -46.64 -71.44 9.70
C PHE A 945 -47.88 -71.91 10.45
N ILE A 946 -48.47 -73.00 9.95
CA ILE A 946 -49.72 -73.57 10.49
C ILE A 946 -49.41 -74.90 11.17
N LYS A 947 -49.76 -75.03 12.46
CA LYS A 947 -49.75 -76.29 13.21
C LYS A 947 -51.08 -77.02 13.01
N LYS A 948 -51.03 -78.23 12.44
CA LYS A 948 -52.19 -79.10 12.20
C LYS A 948 -52.58 -79.95 13.40
#